data_AF-A0AAN6MF61-F1
#
_entry.id   AF-A0AAN6MF61-F1
#
_cell.length_a   1.000
_cell.length_b   1.000
_cell.length_c   1.000
_cell.angle_alpha   90.00
_cell.angle_beta   90.00
_cell.angle_gamma   90.00
#
_symmetry.space_group_name_H-M   'P 1'
#
loop_
_entity.id
_entity.type
_entity.pdbx_description
1 polymer ?
#
loop_
_entity_poly.entity_id
_entity_poly.type
_entity_poly.pdbx_seq_one_letter_code
_entity_poly.pdbx_strand_id
1 'polypeptide(L)'
;MLHPRLTGDGDASNVDASSVVEPALPQAIGYVVVVAIGFVIAFIMMFVTYVLRKTAGEDNRTTEMFMTANRSVRTGLTASAVVSSWLWSTAMLGSTLVGYNFGVAGPFWFAAGCSPMIVFFSLLGIACKLRVPEAHTLLEIVRIRYGKIGHAVWIVLCLINNIIAVANMLLGASAAITALTGMHIIAATFLLPVGVVLYTFVGGIKATFLTDYFHTFVITIIICFFTIKTFTTPEITSIGHMWDLIASAGTEHPVDGNQGGSYLTMTSKGAILFGIIHILANFGLVIMDTGFFVKAFSAAPQAVVPGYITGGIAYFAIPWCFGTLMSFAALSLEGTARFPTFPRRMSGTEISNGLVLPYAAIAIAGKGGAAAILLITFMAVTSTISAQVISVSSIISFDIYRQYLNKTATDRDVIRWSHIGVVFFGLFSACFSTALHYAKVDLGWTLYMLGVLTCPGIFPTVFTILWKKQSKAAAIISPILGLGTGIAVWLGTAHAFSGEISVVSTGQTLPCVYGTVASALSPALYSVVISLVRPDNYNWADFRKEKLALGGTDANTGAAVGVSDEEEQQQQTSYEANKAKFKHWGKISAAWSLATFFGHWVIWPLPMYGSGYIFSKTFFSAWIVISIIWVWGTMLVAGFYPIIDGREQILQVWRGLRGGLNKGQEAVTGKVSTGTTTPVESGNASIEEKPVK
;
A
#
# COMPACT_ATOMS: atom_id res chain seq x y z
N MET A 1 38.77 -29.87 0.46
CA MET A 1 40.17 -29.54 0.79
C MET A 1 40.21 -28.08 1.25
N LEU A 2 41.04 -27.81 2.26
CA LEU A 2 41.04 -26.64 3.15
C LEU A 2 40.90 -25.26 2.49
N HIS A 3 39.95 -24.44 2.98
CA HIS A 3 39.91 -22.99 2.75
C HIS A 3 40.87 -22.28 3.73
N PRO A 4 41.74 -21.34 3.29
CA PRO A 4 42.53 -20.55 4.21
C PRO A 4 41.70 -19.43 4.83
N ARG A 5 41.83 -19.28 6.15
CA ARG A 5 41.37 -18.12 6.93
C ARG A 5 42.21 -16.90 6.54
N LEU A 6 41.55 -15.81 6.12
CA LEU A 6 42.15 -14.48 6.09
C LEU A 6 41.71 -13.74 7.34
N THR A 7 42.57 -13.74 8.36
CA THR A 7 42.54 -12.80 9.48
C THR A 7 43.26 -11.53 9.04
N GLY A 8 42.54 -10.42 8.98
CA GLY A 8 43.11 -9.09 8.77
C GLY A 8 42.35 -8.10 9.65
N ASP A 9 42.84 -7.90 10.87
CA ASP A 9 42.54 -6.71 11.65
C ASP A 9 43.18 -5.51 10.91
N GLY A 10 42.35 -4.75 10.22
CA GLY A 10 42.73 -3.54 9.50
C GLY A 10 42.01 -2.33 10.09
N ASP A 11 42.81 -1.39 10.60
CA ASP A 11 42.45 -0.11 11.18
C ASP A 11 41.34 0.65 10.41
N ALA A 12 40.31 1.07 11.15
CA ALA A 12 39.11 1.75 10.63
C ALA A 12 39.32 3.25 10.33
N SER A 13 40.48 3.65 9.80
CA SER A 13 40.83 5.05 9.56
C SER A 13 41.25 5.41 8.13
N ASN A 14 41.21 4.46 7.19
CA ASN A 14 41.39 4.73 5.75
C ASN A 14 40.30 4.04 4.92
N VAL A 15 39.08 4.59 4.96
CA VAL A 15 38.14 4.41 3.85
C VAL A 15 38.60 5.36 2.76
N ASP A 16 39.10 4.82 1.64
CA ASP A 16 39.53 5.60 0.49
C ASP A 16 38.49 6.69 0.15
N ALA A 17 38.93 7.95 0.14
CA ALA A 17 38.09 9.10 -0.22
C ALA A 17 37.53 9.02 -1.67
N SER A 18 38.00 8.06 -2.47
CA SER A 18 37.48 7.73 -3.81
C SER A 18 36.23 6.82 -3.81
N SER A 19 35.76 6.36 -2.65
CA SER A 19 34.63 5.43 -2.54
C SER A 19 33.27 6.09 -2.30
N VAL A 20 33.22 7.35 -1.85
CA VAL A 20 31.98 8.03 -1.47
C VAL A 20 31.45 8.86 -2.63
N VAL A 21 30.24 8.53 -3.10
CA VAL A 21 29.55 9.30 -4.14
C VAL A 21 29.07 10.63 -3.55
N GLU A 22 29.52 11.76 -4.11
CA GLU A 22 29.04 13.07 -3.68
C GLU A 22 27.55 13.26 -3.99
N PRO A 23 26.76 13.85 -3.06
CA PRO A 23 25.36 14.15 -3.31
C PRO A 23 25.15 15.09 -4.51
N ALA A 24 24.25 14.72 -5.41
CA ALA A 24 23.96 15.53 -6.60
C ALA A 24 23.27 16.86 -6.28
N LEU A 25 22.59 16.94 -5.14
CA LEU A 25 21.85 18.12 -4.67
C LEU A 25 22.44 18.64 -3.36
N PRO A 26 22.40 19.96 -3.12
CA PRO A 26 22.73 20.51 -1.80
C PRO A 26 21.79 20.03 -0.70
N GLN A 27 22.31 19.92 0.51
CA GLN A 27 21.56 19.51 1.71
C GLN A 27 20.30 20.34 1.95
N ALA A 28 20.35 21.65 1.62
CA ALA A 28 19.20 22.55 1.73
C ALA A 28 17.99 22.05 0.92
N ILE A 29 18.20 21.43 -0.25
CA ILE A 29 17.11 20.90 -1.07
C ILE A 29 16.42 19.73 -0.35
N GLY A 30 17.16 18.88 0.36
CA GLY A 30 16.60 17.80 1.18
C GLY A 30 15.64 18.34 2.24
N TYR A 31 16.07 19.35 3.00
CA TYR A 31 15.21 19.99 4.00
C TYR A 31 14.01 20.71 3.38
N VAL A 32 14.19 21.40 2.24
CA VAL A 32 13.08 22.07 1.54
C VAL A 32 12.03 21.05 1.09
N VAL A 33 12.44 19.94 0.50
CA VAL A 33 11.48 18.91 0.05
C VAL A 33 10.80 18.24 1.24
N VAL A 34 11.56 17.79 2.24
CA VAL A 34 11.00 17.05 3.37
C VAL A 34 10.11 17.93 4.26
N VAL A 35 10.55 19.15 4.54
CA VAL A 35 9.88 20.06 5.49
C VAL A 35 8.94 21.00 4.76
N ALA A 36 9.44 21.83 3.85
CA ALA A 36 8.62 22.89 3.25
C ALA A 36 7.51 22.35 2.35
N ILE A 37 7.80 21.38 1.46
CA ILE A 37 6.76 20.77 0.62
C ILE A 37 5.75 20.00 1.49
N GLY A 38 6.21 19.32 2.55
CA GLY A 38 5.32 18.68 3.52
C GLY A 38 4.35 19.65 4.18
N PHE A 39 4.84 20.82 4.63
CA PHE A 39 3.98 21.87 5.17
C PHE A 39 3.04 22.45 4.11
N VAL A 40 3.52 22.69 2.88
CA VAL A 40 2.68 23.21 1.78
C VAL A 40 1.52 22.25 1.48
N ILE A 41 1.81 20.95 1.36
CA ILE A 41 0.76 19.93 1.17
C ILE A 41 -0.19 19.96 2.36
N ALA A 42 0.31 20.04 3.60
CA ALA A 42 -0.54 20.12 4.77
C ALA A 42 -1.46 21.35 4.75
N PHE A 43 -0.95 22.53 4.43
CA PHE A 43 -1.75 23.75 4.30
C PHE A 43 -2.80 23.65 3.20
N ILE A 44 -2.44 23.12 2.03
CA ILE A 44 -3.37 22.90 0.93
C ILE A 44 -4.49 21.96 1.39
N MET A 45 -4.16 20.87 2.07
CA MET A 45 -5.14 19.88 2.53
C MET A 45 -6.05 20.41 3.63
N MET A 46 -5.51 21.20 4.56
CA MET A 46 -6.33 21.92 5.56
C MET A 46 -7.28 22.91 4.89
N PHE A 47 -6.80 23.65 3.89
CA PHE A 47 -7.63 24.58 3.11
C PHE A 47 -8.73 23.85 2.33
N VAL A 48 -8.41 22.74 1.66
CA VAL A 48 -9.41 21.94 0.94
C VAL A 48 -10.45 21.37 1.91
N THR A 49 -10.01 20.87 3.07
CA THR A 49 -10.92 20.39 4.13
C THR A 49 -11.88 21.49 4.58
N TYR A 50 -11.37 22.70 4.79
CA TYR A 50 -12.19 23.86 5.12
C TYR A 50 -13.20 24.21 4.02
N VAL A 51 -12.79 24.19 2.75
CA VAL A 51 -13.66 24.45 1.60
C VAL A 51 -14.76 23.39 1.49
N LEU A 52 -14.41 22.11 1.61
CA LEU A 52 -15.37 20.99 1.54
C LEU A 52 -16.40 21.08 2.67
N ARG A 53 -15.98 21.45 3.88
CA ARG A 53 -16.89 21.69 4.99
C ARG A 53 -17.89 22.81 4.68
N LYS A 54 -17.42 23.93 4.13
CA LYS A 54 -18.26 25.11 3.84
C LYS A 54 -19.19 24.91 2.64
N THR A 55 -18.79 24.12 1.64
CA THR A 55 -19.47 24.03 0.34
C THR A 55 -20.22 22.72 0.10
N ALA A 56 -19.74 21.62 0.66
CA ALA A 56 -20.29 20.28 0.48
C ALA A 56 -20.91 19.70 1.77
N GLY A 57 -20.88 20.45 2.89
CA GLY A 57 -21.43 19.99 4.18
C GLY A 57 -20.61 18.88 4.82
N GLU A 58 -19.37 18.70 4.38
CA GLU A 58 -18.48 17.63 4.82
C GLU A 58 -17.78 18.01 6.13
N ASP A 59 -18.41 17.73 7.28
CA ASP A 59 -17.86 18.09 8.60
C ASP A 59 -17.02 16.96 9.22
N ASN A 60 -15.70 17.14 9.15
CA ASN A 60 -14.69 16.25 9.77
C ASN A 60 -14.74 16.20 11.30
N ARG A 61 -15.61 16.97 11.97
CA ARG A 61 -15.86 16.83 13.41
C ARG A 61 -16.71 15.61 13.77
N THR A 62 -17.36 15.00 12.79
CA THR A 62 -18.10 13.74 12.96
C THR A 62 -17.17 12.56 12.71
N THR A 63 -17.31 11.50 13.51
CA THR A 63 -16.42 10.32 13.38
C THR A 63 -16.58 9.63 12.03
N GLU A 64 -17.80 9.54 11.49
CA GLU A 64 -18.08 8.92 10.19
C GLU A 64 -17.39 9.65 9.02
N MET A 65 -17.41 10.98 9.03
CA MET A 65 -16.71 11.76 8.01
C MET A 65 -15.19 11.62 8.17
N PHE A 66 -14.70 11.70 9.40
CA PHE A 66 -13.25 11.66 9.69
C PHE A 66 -12.63 10.29 9.37
N MET A 67 -13.31 9.19 9.70
CA MET A 67 -12.77 7.83 9.62
C MET A 67 -13.16 7.09 8.34
N THR A 68 -14.35 7.34 7.78
CA THR A 68 -14.84 6.59 6.60
C THR A 68 -15.25 7.49 5.44
N ALA A 69 -15.03 8.82 5.52
CA ALA A 69 -15.47 9.77 4.50
C ALA A 69 -16.97 9.62 4.14
N ASN A 70 -17.81 9.25 5.12
CA ASN A 70 -19.22 8.91 4.92
C ASN A 70 -19.47 7.86 3.83
N ARG A 71 -18.50 6.97 3.57
CA ARG A 71 -18.58 5.89 2.58
C ARG A 71 -18.93 6.39 1.17
N SER A 72 -18.49 7.61 0.83
CA SER A 72 -18.93 8.36 -0.35
C SER A 72 -17.92 8.38 -1.51
N VAL A 73 -16.74 7.76 -1.34
CA VAL A 73 -15.66 7.87 -2.34
C VAL A 73 -16.04 7.10 -3.62
N ARG A 74 -15.99 7.80 -4.76
CA ARG A 74 -16.36 7.28 -6.09
C ARG A 74 -15.24 6.40 -6.70
N THR A 75 -15.53 5.76 -7.82
CA THR A 75 -14.67 4.75 -8.46
C THR A 75 -13.31 5.29 -8.87
N GLY A 76 -13.27 6.45 -9.53
CA GLY A 76 -12.02 7.03 -10.03
C GLY A 76 -11.06 7.38 -8.89
N LEU A 77 -11.55 8.11 -7.88
CA LEU A 77 -10.75 8.44 -6.72
C LEU A 77 -10.35 7.19 -5.91
N THR A 78 -11.20 6.17 -5.85
CA THR A 78 -10.86 4.88 -5.25
C THR A 78 -9.73 4.19 -6.02
N ALA A 79 -9.79 4.14 -7.35
CA ALA A 79 -8.75 3.52 -8.17
C ALA A 79 -7.39 4.20 -8.00
N SER A 80 -7.37 5.54 -8.03
CA SER A 80 -6.15 6.32 -7.83
C SER A 80 -5.60 6.16 -6.41
N ALA A 81 -6.45 6.23 -5.38
CA ALA A 81 -6.02 6.02 -4.01
C ALA A 81 -5.55 4.58 -3.75
N VAL A 82 -6.13 3.59 -4.42
CA VAL A 82 -5.62 2.21 -4.40
C VAL A 82 -4.21 2.18 -4.98
N VAL A 83 -3.97 2.71 -6.18
CA VAL A 83 -2.61 2.80 -6.75
C VAL A 83 -1.64 3.47 -5.77
N SER A 84 -2.04 4.62 -5.19
CA SER A 84 -1.25 5.35 -4.19
C SER A 84 -0.88 4.50 -2.97
N SER A 85 -1.85 3.73 -2.45
CA SER A 85 -1.68 2.89 -1.27
C SER A 85 -0.61 1.80 -1.46
N TRP A 86 -0.25 1.51 -2.70
CA TRP A 86 0.74 0.52 -3.11
C TRP A 86 2.00 1.15 -3.72
N LEU A 87 1.96 2.45 -4.04
CA LEU A 87 3.09 3.24 -4.53
C LEU A 87 3.98 3.65 -3.37
N TRP A 88 4.56 2.62 -2.76
CA TRP A 88 5.52 2.75 -1.68
C TRP A 88 6.87 3.25 -2.21
N SER A 89 7.67 3.89 -1.35
CA SER A 89 9.05 4.25 -1.73
C SER A 89 9.83 3.00 -2.17
N THR A 90 9.59 1.89 -1.48
CA THR A 90 10.14 0.57 -1.79
C THR A 90 9.59 -0.06 -3.06
N ALA A 91 8.40 0.32 -3.54
CA ALA A 91 7.87 -0.17 -4.81
C ALA A 91 8.76 0.27 -5.99
N MET A 92 9.29 1.49 -5.91
CA MET A 92 10.12 2.08 -6.97
C MET A 92 11.61 1.78 -6.75
N LEU A 93 12.10 1.97 -5.52
CA LEU A 93 13.48 1.65 -5.16
C LEU A 93 13.74 0.14 -5.27
N GLY A 94 12.83 -0.68 -4.73
CA GLY A 94 12.93 -2.14 -4.69
C GLY A 94 12.76 -2.78 -6.07
N SER A 95 11.80 -2.35 -6.90
CA SER A 95 11.67 -2.87 -8.27
C SER A 95 12.90 -2.59 -9.13
N THR A 96 13.52 -1.43 -8.96
CA THR A 96 14.77 -1.07 -9.65
C THR A 96 15.96 -1.87 -9.10
N LEU A 97 16.03 -2.07 -7.77
CA LEU A 97 17.04 -2.91 -7.11
C LEU A 97 17.00 -4.33 -7.67
N VAL A 98 15.82 -4.98 -7.70
CA VAL A 98 15.72 -6.35 -8.21
C VAL A 98 15.89 -6.43 -9.72
N GLY A 99 15.61 -5.35 -10.46
CA GLY A 99 15.94 -5.25 -11.89
C GLY A 99 17.43 -5.19 -12.16
N TYR A 100 18.19 -4.48 -11.32
CA TYR A 100 19.65 -4.46 -11.43
C TYR A 100 20.26 -5.80 -11.05
N ASN A 101 19.73 -6.48 -10.02
CA ASN A 101 20.26 -7.77 -9.58
C ASN A 101 19.86 -8.94 -10.49
N PHE A 102 18.64 -8.94 -11.04
CA PHE A 102 18.09 -10.11 -11.72
C PHE A 102 17.67 -9.88 -13.17
N GLY A 103 17.79 -8.66 -13.68
CA GLY A 103 17.39 -8.31 -15.04
C GLY A 103 15.89 -8.12 -15.21
N VAL A 104 15.37 -8.38 -16.42
CA VAL A 104 13.94 -8.18 -16.77
C VAL A 104 12.97 -8.94 -15.86
N ALA A 105 13.40 -10.06 -15.27
CA ALA A 105 12.59 -10.85 -14.37
C ALA A 105 12.24 -10.12 -13.07
N GLY A 106 13.19 -9.36 -12.50
CA GLY A 106 13.02 -8.73 -11.19
C GLY A 106 11.81 -7.80 -11.11
N PRO A 107 11.72 -6.74 -11.93
CA PRO A 107 10.63 -5.78 -11.90
C PRO A 107 9.28 -6.40 -12.27
N PHE A 108 9.29 -7.41 -13.15
CA PHE A 108 8.08 -8.18 -13.48
C PHE A 108 7.56 -8.97 -12.27
N TRP A 109 8.42 -9.75 -11.60
CA TRP A 109 8.04 -10.49 -10.39
C TRP A 109 7.64 -9.56 -9.25
N PHE A 110 8.24 -8.37 -9.16
CA PHE A 110 7.80 -7.31 -8.24
C PHE A 110 6.36 -6.89 -8.54
N ALA A 111 6.08 -6.51 -9.79
CA ALA A 111 4.74 -6.09 -10.23
C ALA A 111 3.68 -7.19 -10.03
N ALA A 112 4.04 -8.43 -10.40
CA ALA A 112 3.22 -9.61 -10.23
C ALA A 112 3.02 -9.95 -8.74
N GLY A 113 3.95 -9.61 -7.85
CA GLY A 113 3.81 -9.80 -6.41
C GLY A 113 2.80 -8.85 -5.75
N CYS A 114 2.47 -7.73 -6.39
CA CYS A 114 1.49 -6.77 -5.86
C CYS A 114 0.12 -6.92 -6.52
N SER A 115 0.05 -6.78 -7.85
CA SER A 115 -1.20 -6.59 -8.60
C SER A 115 -2.31 -7.62 -8.29
N PRO A 116 -2.05 -8.94 -8.28
CA PRO A 116 -3.05 -9.94 -7.93
C PRO A 116 -3.61 -9.77 -6.52
N MET A 117 -2.78 -9.34 -5.56
CA MET A 117 -3.20 -9.07 -4.20
C MET A 117 -4.14 -7.87 -4.15
N ILE A 118 -3.81 -6.77 -4.84
CA ILE A 118 -4.67 -5.57 -4.93
C ILE A 118 -6.06 -5.95 -5.42
N VAL A 119 -6.12 -6.75 -6.48
CA VAL A 119 -7.38 -7.21 -7.06
C VAL A 119 -8.09 -8.18 -6.13
N PHE A 120 -7.38 -9.10 -5.47
CA PHE A 120 -7.92 -9.99 -4.45
C PHE A 120 -8.55 -9.23 -3.28
N PHE A 121 -7.98 -8.10 -2.88
CA PHE A 121 -8.54 -7.28 -1.81
C PHE A 121 -9.95 -6.75 -2.14
N SER A 122 -10.29 -6.57 -3.43
CA SER A 122 -11.65 -6.20 -3.84
C SER A 122 -12.70 -7.22 -3.37
N LEU A 123 -12.34 -8.52 -3.34
CA LEU A 123 -13.20 -9.61 -2.86
C LEU A 123 -13.41 -9.51 -1.34
N LEU A 124 -12.36 -9.21 -0.58
CA LEU A 124 -12.47 -9.00 0.86
C LEU A 124 -13.28 -7.74 1.17
N GLY A 125 -12.99 -6.63 0.50
CA GLY A 125 -13.70 -5.36 0.68
C GLY A 125 -15.20 -5.48 0.42
N ILE A 126 -15.60 -6.13 -0.69
CA ILE A 126 -17.02 -6.32 -1.01
C ILE A 126 -17.70 -7.32 -0.06
N ALA A 127 -16.98 -8.36 0.38
CA ALA A 127 -17.50 -9.31 1.36
C ALA A 127 -17.72 -8.66 2.73
N CYS A 128 -16.81 -7.79 3.18
CA CYS A 128 -16.99 -7.03 4.41
C CYS A 128 -18.14 -6.04 4.27
N LYS A 129 -18.25 -5.29 3.16
CA LYS A 129 -19.39 -4.38 2.94
C LYS A 129 -20.75 -5.08 2.93
N LEU A 130 -20.82 -6.29 2.39
CA LEU A 130 -22.05 -7.07 2.43
C LEU A 130 -22.41 -7.47 3.87
N ARG A 131 -21.44 -7.78 4.73
CA ARG A 131 -21.68 -8.41 6.03
C ARG A 131 -21.71 -7.44 7.20
N VAL A 132 -20.82 -6.44 7.17
CA VAL A 132 -20.55 -5.48 8.25
C VAL A 132 -20.34 -4.09 7.61
N PRO A 133 -21.36 -3.48 7.00
CA PRO A 133 -21.22 -2.22 6.27
C PRO A 133 -20.80 -1.03 7.16
N GLU A 134 -21.12 -1.11 8.45
CA GLU A 134 -20.82 -0.07 9.44
C GLU A 134 -19.41 -0.18 10.04
N ALA A 135 -18.65 -1.24 9.75
CA ALA A 135 -17.32 -1.41 10.31
C ALA A 135 -16.37 -0.26 9.92
N HIS A 136 -15.51 0.10 10.87
CA HIS A 136 -14.42 1.06 10.72
C HIS A 136 -13.09 0.33 10.58
N THR A 137 -12.90 -0.76 11.35
CA THR A 137 -11.65 -1.53 11.36
C THR A 137 -11.86 -3.01 11.06
N LEU A 138 -10.79 -3.69 10.63
CA LEU A 138 -10.78 -5.14 10.51
C LEU A 138 -10.99 -5.82 11.87
N LEU A 139 -10.48 -5.19 12.92
CA LEU A 139 -10.43 -5.74 14.27
C LEU A 139 -11.83 -5.82 14.91
N GLU A 140 -12.73 -4.91 14.57
CA GLU A 140 -14.15 -4.99 14.95
C GLU A 140 -14.81 -6.27 14.43
N ILE A 141 -14.53 -6.67 13.18
CA ILE A 141 -15.04 -7.92 12.58
C ILE A 141 -14.54 -9.13 13.38
N VAL A 142 -13.27 -9.11 13.76
CA VAL A 142 -12.63 -10.20 14.51
C VAL A 142 -13.16 -10.28 15.94
N ARG A 143 -13.38 -9.12 16.57
CA ARG A 143 -14.00 -9.01 17.90
C ARG A 143 -15.41 -9.57 17.92
N ILE A 144 -16.26 -9.16 16.98
CA ILE A 144 -17.66 -9.63 16.93
C ILE A 144 -17.69 -11.14 16.72
N ARG A 145 -16.81 -11.67 15.87
CA ARG A 145 -16.80 -13.10 15.54
C ARG A 145 -16.15 -14.00 16.60
N TYR A 146 -15.05 -13.57 17.22
CA TYR A 146 -14.23 -14.42 18.10
C TYR A 146 -14.09 -13.90 19.53
N GLY A 147 -14.66 -12.74 19.84
CA GLY A 147 -14.62 -12.10 21.15
C GLY A 147 -13.25 -11.52 21.49
N LYS A 148 -13.11 -11.15 22.78
CA LYS A 148 -11.99 -10.34 23.28
C LYS A 148 -10.60 -10.95 23.07
N ILE A 149 -10.47 -12.29 23.16
CA ILE A 149 -9.17 -12.95 23.01
C ILE A 149 -8.70 -12.88 21.55
N GLY A 150 -9.57 -13.22 20.60
CA GLY A 150 -9.25 -13.08 19.17
C GLY A 150 -8.94 -11.64 18.80
N HIS A 151 -9.69 -10.70 19.36
CA HIS A 151 -9.43 -9.28 19.20
C HIS A 151 -8.03 -8.86 19.67
N ALA A 152 -7.62 -9.28 20.88
CA ALA A 152 -6.30 -8.95 21.42
C ALA A 152 -5.15 -9.52 20.59
N VAL A 153 -5.26 -10.78 20.14
CA VAL A 153 -4.24 -11.38 19.26
C VAL A 153 -4.12 -10.59 17.95
N TRP A 154 -5.25 -10.18 17.37
CA TRP A 154 -5.23 -9.44 16.10
C TRP A 154 -4.74 -8.02 16.27
N ILE A 155 -5.06 -7.34 17.38
CA ILE A 155 -4.46 -6.03 17.69
C ILE A 155 -2.94 -6.14 17.66
N VAL A 156 -2.35 -7.12 18.35
CA VAL A 156 -0.89 -7.31 18.38
C VAL A 156 -0.32 -7.58 16.99
N LEU A 157 -0.92 -8.49 16.24
CA LEU A 157 -0.43 -8.87 14.92
C LEU A 157 -0.56 -7.75 13.88
N CYS A 158 -1.67 -7.00 13.89
CA CYS A 158 -1.83 -5.82 13.02
C CYS A 158 -0.82 -4.73 13.40
N LEU A 159 -0.60 -4.46 14.69
CA LEU A 159 0.40 -3.46 15.12
C LEU A 159 1.83 -3.86 14.73
N ILE A 160 2.19 -5.15 14.82
CA ILE A 160 3.47 -5.67 14.29
C ILE A 160 3.56 -5.42 12.79
N ASN A 161 2.49 -5.71 12.06
CA ASN A 161 2.44 -5.47 10.63
C ASN A 161 2.63 -3.99 10.28
N ASN A 162 1.91 -3.09 10.96
CA ASN A 162 1.98 -1.64 10.72
C ASN A 162 3.38 -1.06 11.02
N ILE A 163 4.02 -1.47 12.13
CA ILE A 163 5.36 -0.96 12.47
C ILE A 163 6.44 -1.46 11.49
N ILE A 164 6.39 -2.73 11.07
CA ILE A 164 7.34 -3.26 10.10
C ILE A 164 7.13 -2.63 8.72
N ALA A 165 5.87 -2.41 8.31
CA ALA A 165 5.53 -1.75 7.05
C ALA A 165 6.11 -0.34 6.99
N VAL A 166 5.83 0.51 7.99
CA VAL A 166 6.30 1.90 7.99
C VAL A 166 7.82 1.99 8.13
N ALA A 167 8.44 1.08 8.89
CA ALA A 167 9.89 1.08 9.10
C ALA A 167 10.66 0.77 7.81
N ASN A 168 10.20 -0.22 7.04
CA ASN A 168 10.75 -0.55 5.72
C ASN A 168 10.71 0.67 4.78
N MET A 169 9.63 1.47 4.83
CA MET A 169 9.49 2.67 3.98
C MET A 169 10.39 3.81 4.41
N LEU A 170 10.46 4.07 5.72
CA LEU A 170 11.27 5.15 6.30
C LEU A 170 12.77 4.91 6.06
N LEU A 171 13.25 3.67 6.21
CA LEU A 171 14.63 3.30 5.93
C LEU A 171 15.00 3.57 4.47
N GLY A 172 14.23 3.02 3.52
CA GLY A 172 14.49 3.20 2.09
C GLY A 172 14.41 4.66 1.65
N ALA A 173 13.40 5.40 2.13
CA ALA A 173 13.25 6.81 1.80
C ALA A 173 14.37 7.68 2.38
N SER A 174 14.73 7.46 3.65
CA SER A 174 15.79 8.24 4.31
C SER A 174 17.14 7.97 3.67
N ALA A 175 17.46 6.72 3.32
CA ALA A 175 18.68 6.37 2.59
C ALA A 175 18.76 7.09 1.23
N ALA A 176 17.68 7.06 0.45
CA ALA A 176 17.63 7.74 -0.85
C ALA A 176 17.76 9.27 -0.71
N ILE A 177 17.08 9.89 0.25
CA ILE A 177 17.16 11.34 0.51
C ILE A 177 18.59 11.73 0.93
N THR A 178 19.21 10.96 1.82
CA THR A 178 20.60 11.18 2.25
C THR A 178 21.56 11.05 1.08
N ALA A 179 21.44 10.01 0.25
CA ALA A 179 22.30 9.83 -0.92
C ALA A 179 22.14 10.95 -1.96
N LEU A 180 20.92 11.45 -2.16
CA LEU A 180 20.64 12.49 -3.16
C LEU A 180 21.07 13.89 -2.71
N THR A 181 21.03 14.18 -1.41
CA THR A 181 21.14 15.56 -0.89
C THR A 181 22.24 15.76 0.17
N GLY A 182 22.77 14.70 0.76
CA GLY A 182 23.64 14.79 1.94
C GLY A 182 22.89 15.09 3.24
N MET A 183 21.54 15.14 3.24
CA MET A 183 20.75 15.31 4.45
C MET A 183 21.01 14.16 5.43
N HIS A 184 21.27 14.48 6.70
CA HIS A 184 21.54 13.48 7.72
C HIS A 184 20.38 12.47 7.82
N ILE A 185 20.70 11.17 7.80
CA ILE A 185 19.70 10.10 7.67
C ILE A 185 18.70 10.07 8.82
N ILE A 186 19.15 10.34 10.05
CA ILE A 186 18.25 10.45 11.21
C ILE A 186 17.34 11.67 11.09
N ALA A 187 17.83 12.78 10.54
CA ALA A 187 16.98 13.96 10.32
C ALA A 187 15.91 13.65 9.27
N ALA A 188 16.27 12.97 8.17
CA ALA A 188 15.29 12.52 7.18
C ALA A 188 14.23 11.61 7.81
N THR A 189 14.65 10.65 8.64
CA THR A 189 13.77 9.69 9.32
C THR A 189 12.74 10.38 10.23
N PHE A 190 13.15 11.39 11.00
CA PHE A 190 12.25 12.10 11.92
C PHE A 190 11.42 13.21 11.27
N LEU A 191 11.91 13.84 10.19
CA LEU A 191 11.21 14.96 9.55
C LEU A 191 10.16 14.50 8.54
N LEU A 192 10.34 13.34 7.90
CA LEU A 192 9.38 12.78 6.94
C LEU A 192 7.95 12.62 7.53
N PRO A 193 7.76 12.10 8.75
CA PRO A 193 6.42 12.00 9.35
C PRO A 193 5.77 13.34 9.72
N VAL A 194 6.53 14.43 9.90
CA VAL A 194 6.01 15.67 10.51
C VAL A 194 4.88 16.29 9.68
N GLY A 195 5.12 16.52 8.39
CA GLY A 195 4.09 17.08 7.51
C GLY A 195 2.85 16.19 7.42
N VAL A 196 3.05 14.88 7.45
CA VAL A 196 2.00 13.86 7.37
C VAL A 196 1.11 13.86 8.61
N VAL A 197 1.73 13.87 9.78
CA VAL A 197 1.03 13.96 11.07
C VAL A 197 0.14 15.19 11.10
N LEU A 198 0.62 16.35 10.62
CA LEU A 198 -0.14 17.60 10.63
C LEU A 198 -1.40 17.53 9.76
N TYR A 199 -1.29 17.10 8.50
CA TYR A 199 -2.47 17.08 7.61
C TYR A 199 -3.43 15.96 7.96
N THR A 200 -2.93 14.84 8.48
CA THR A 200 -3.77 13.72 8.91
C THR A 200 -4.56 14.06 10.15
N PHE A 201 -3.95 14.80 11.09
CA PHE A 201 -4.59 15.30 12.30
C PHE A 201 -5.79 16.20 11.98
N VAL A 202 -5.76 17.00 10.91
CA VAL A 202 -6.86 17.94 10.59
C VAL A 202 -7.86 17.35 9.59
N GLY A 203 -7.35 16.64 8.58
CA GLY A 203 -8.12 16.28 7.38
C GLY A 203 -8.82 14.92 7.42
N GLY A 204 -8.44 14.02 8.33
CA GLY A 204 -8.96 12.65 8.38
C GLY A 204 -8.74 11.87 7.08
N ILE A 205 -9.55 10.82 6.87
CA ILE A 205 -9.32 9.90 5.76
C ILE A 205 -9.62 10.51 4.39
N LYS A 206 -10.62 11.42 4.28
CA LYS A 206 -10.97 12.00 2.97
C LYS A 206 -9.88 12.91 2.44
N ALA A 207 -9.23 13.68 3.32
CA ALA A 207 -8.03 14.43 2.95
C ALA A 207 -6.95 13.47 2.44
N THR A 208 -6.75 12.34 3.13
CA THR A 208 -5.79 11.31 2.71
C THR A 208 -6.08 10.78 1.31
N PHE A 209 -7.35 10.49 0.96
CA PHE A 209 -7.72 10.09 -0.42
C PHE A 209 -7.32 11.12 -1.49
N LEU A 210 -7.50 12.42 -1.20
CA LEU A 210 -7.18 13.47 -2.14
C LEU A 210 -5.67 13.74 -2.23
N THR A 211 -4.96 13.67 -1.10
CA THR A 211 -3.49 13.71 -1.08
C THR A 211 -2.89 12.54 -1.83
N ASP A 212 -3.43 11.33 -1.63
CA ASP A 212 -3.02 10.11 -2.32
C ASP A 212 -3.20 10.22 -3.83
N TYR A 213 -4.29 10.82 -4.28
CA TYR A 213 -4.51 11.16 -5.68
C TYR A 213 -3.43 12.10 -6.22
N PHE A 214 -3.17 13.21 -5.51
CA PHE A 214 -2.16 14.19 -5.92
C PHE A 214 -0.76 13.56 -6.00
N HIS A 215 -0.36 12.79 -4.99
CA HIS A 215 0.91 12.07 -4.98
C HIS A 215 1.02 11.12 -6.17
N THR A 216 -0.01 10.29 -6.42
CA THR A 216 -0.02 9.35 -7.54
C THR A 216 0.09 10.05 -8.88
N PHE A 217 -0.62 11.16 -9.06
CA PHE A 217 -0.59 11.88 -10.33
C PHE A 217 0.78 12.49 -10.61
N VAL A 218 1.41 13.12 -9.62
CA VAL A 218 2.76 13.67 -9.77
C VAL A 218 3.79 12.56 -9.99
N ILE A 219 3.72 11.46 -9.23
CA ILE A 219 4.63 10.32 -9.40
C ILE A 219 4.53 9.75 -10.81
N THR A 220 3.31 9.53 -11.32
CA THR A 220 3.11 8.97 -12.67
C THR A 220 3.55 9.91 -13.79
N ILE A 221 3.41 11.24 -13.63
CA ILE A 221 3.98 12.23 -14.56
C ILE A 221 5.51 12.10 -14.62
N ILE A 222 6.17 12.01 -13.46
CA ILE A 222 7.63 11.91 -13.40
C ILE A 222 8.11 10.58 -14.00
N ILE A 223 7.38 9.48 -13.75
CA ILE A 223 7.66 8.20 -14.40
C ILE A 223 7.57 8.33 -15.92
N CYS A 224 6.50 8.93 -16.45
CA CYS A 224 6.36 9.18 -17.89
C CYS A 224 7.51 10.04 -18.43
N PHE A 225 7.96 11.05 -17.69
CA PHE A 225 9.16 11.83 -18.04
C PHE A 225 10.39 10.93 -18.21
N PHE A 226 10.64 10.00 -17.28
CA PHE A 226 11.77 9.07 -17.38
C PHE A 226 11.63 8.08 -18.54
N THR A 227 10.41 7.69 -18.92
CA THR A 227 10.19 6.84 -20.12
C THR A 227 10.67 7.49 -21.41
N ILE A 228 10.56 8.82 -21.51
CA ILE A 228 11.09 9.58 -22.64
C ILE A 228 12.57 9.86 -22.43
N LYS A 229 12.93 10.40 -21.26
CA LYS A 229 14.27 10.92 -20.98
C LYS A 229 15.35 9.87 -21.18
N THR A 230 15.09 8.62 -20.82
CA THR A 230 16.04 7.51 -20.96
C THR A 230 16.56 7.36 -22.39
N PHE A 231 15.69 7.47 -23.40
CA PHE A 231 16.07 7.32 -24.83
C PHE A 231 16.51 8.64 -25.50
N THR A 232 16.53 9.74 -24.74
CA THR A 232 17.15 11.01 -25.17
C THR A 232 18.55 11.18 -24.59
N THR A 233 19.04 10.19 -23.86
CA THR A 233 20.41 10.16 -23.31
C THR A 233 21.36 9.73 -24.43
N PRO A 234 22.44 10.48 -24.73
CA PRO A 234 23.35 10.17 -25.84
C PRO A 234 23.90 8.74 -25.86
N GLU A 235 24.17 8.17 -24.69
CA GLU A 235 24.71 6.83 -24.52
C GLU A 235 23.63 5.74 -24.74
N ILE A 236 22.34 6.09 -24.67
CA ILE A 236 21.20 5.19 -24.87
C ILE A 236 20.36 5.72 -26.04
N THR A 237 20.90 5.57 -27.25
CA THR A 237 20.32 6.14 -28.49
C THR A 237 18.98 5.51 -28.92
N SER A 238 18.68 4.27 -28.49
CA SER A 238 17.43 3.58 -28.82
C SER A 238 17.17 2.40 -27.89
N ILE A 239 15.96 1.84 -27.91
CA ILE A 239 15.64 0.60 -27.19
C ILE A 239 16.51 -0.58 -27.67
N GLY A 240 16.75 -0.66 -28.98
CA GLY A 240 17.61 -1.70 -29.56
C GLY A 240 19.07 -1.56 -29.13
N HIS A 241 19.56 -0.32 -28.99
CA HIS A 241 20.90 -0.06 -28.46
C HIS A 241 21.01 -0.36 -26.97
N MET A 242 19.98 -0.04 -26.17
CA MET A 242 19.91 -0.48 -24.76
C MET A 242 20.04 -2.00 -24.65
N TRP A 243 19.38 -2.76 -25.53
CA TRP A 243 19.53 -4.22 -25.55
C TRP A 243 20.99 -4.65 -25.77
N ASP A 244 21.71 -3.99 -26.69
CA ASP A 244 23.13 -4.30 -26.97
C ASP A 244 24.01 -4.04 -25.73
N LEU A 245 23.79 -2.92 -25.04
CA LEU A 245 24.52 -2.57 -23.82
C LEU A 245 24.25 -3.57 -22.69
N ILE A 246 22.99 -3.98 -22.51
CA ILE A 246 22.61 -4.97 -21.49
C ILE A 246 23.13 -6.37 -21.83
N ALA A 247 23.17 -6.75 -23.11
CA ALA A 247 23.76 -8.00 -23.55
C ALA A 247 25.28 -8.02 -23.30
N SER A 248 25.98 -6.90 -23.55
CA SER A 248 27.40 -6.73 -23.19
C SER A 248 27.60 -6.85 -21.68
N ALA A 249 26.78 -6.14 -20.89
CA ALA A 249 26.83 -6.21 -19.44
C ALA A 249 26.59 -7.63 -18.91
N GLY A 250 25.70 -8.42 -19.52
CA GLY A 250 25.50 -9.82 -19.15
C GLY A 250 26.69 -10.73 -19.48
N THR A 251 27.56 -10.32 -20.41
CA THR A 251 28.80 -11.05 -20.75
C THR A 251 29.94 -10.67 -19.81
N GLU A 252 30.08 -9.38 -19.50
CA GLU A 252 31.10 -8.86 -18.60
C GLU A 252 30.84 -9.22 -17.13
N HIS A 253 29.56 -9.27 -16.75
CA HIS A 253 29.11 -9.50 -15.37
C HIS A 253 27.87 -10.41 -15.38
N PRO A 254 28.05 -11.72 -15.60
CA PRO A 254 26.94 -12.65 -15.63
C PRO A 254 26.22 -12.74 -14.28
N VAL A 255 24.91 -12.90 -14.32
CA VAL A 255 24.07 -13.05 -13.12
C VAL A 255 23.91 -14.53 -12.75
N ASP A 256 24.36 -14.88 -11.54
CA ASP A 256 24.23 -16.24 -11.02
C ASP A 256 22.78 -16.70 -10.94
N GLY A 257 22.49 -17.88 -11.53
CA GLY A 257 21.16 -18.47 -11.57
C GLY A 257 20.23 -17.89 -12.64
N ASN A 258 20.71 -16.97 -13.49
CA ASN A 258 20.01 -16.60 -14.73
C ASN A 258 20.43 -17.50 -15.89
N GLN A 259 19.52 -17.74 -16.83
CA GLN A 259 19.82 -18.50 -18.04
C GLN A 259 20.96 -17.83 -18.83
N GLY A 260 22.08 -18.55 -18.98
CA GLY A 260 23.28 -18.05 -19.64
C GLY A 260 23.89 -16.80 -18.97
N GLY A 261 23.60 -16.54 -17.69
CA GLY A 261 24.03 -15.33 -16.98
C GLY A 261 23.34 -14.04 -17.43
N SER A 262 22.34 -14.12 -18.33
CA SER A 262 21.77 -12.96 -19.00
C SER A 262 20.82 -12.15 -18.12
N TYR A 263 20.87 -10.82 -18.22
CA TYR A 263 19.85 -9.91 -17.68
C TYR A 263 18.53 -9.93 -18.49
N LEU A 264 18.53 -10.55 -19.66
CA LEU A 264 17.44 -10.51 -20.65
C LEU A 264 16.63 -11.81 -20.64
N THR A 265 16.39 -12.41 -19.48
CA THR A 265 15.61 -13.65 -19.36
C THR A 265 14.64 -13.62 -18.19
N MET A 266 13.49 -14.28 -18.34
CA MET A 266 12.59 -14.58 -17.22
C MET A 266 13.09 -15.76 -16.38
N THR A 267 14.02 -16.55 -16.90
CA THR A 267 14.59 -17.73 -16.24
C THR A 267 15.67 -17.28 -15.25
N SER A 268 15.22 -16.74 -14.11
CA SER A 268 16.08 -16.22 -13.04
C SER A 268 15.70 -16.85 -11.71
N LYS A 269 16.60 -17.65 -11.13
CA LYS A 269 16.38 -18.28 -9.82
C LYS A 269 16.22 -17.25 -8.71
N GLY A 270 17.05 -16.20 -8.70
CA GLY A 270 16.94 -15.11 -7.72
C GLY A 270 15.60 -14.38 -7.82
N ALA A 271 15.18 -14.03 -9.04
CA ALA A 271 13.94 -13.27 -9.24
C ALA A 271 12.68 -14.03 -8.84
N ILE A 272 12.58 -15.34 -9.17
CA ILE A 272 11.39 -16.13 -8.79
C ILE A 272 11.31 -16.35 -7.27
N LEU A 273 12.46 -16.57 -6.61
CA LEU A 273 12.51 -16.68 -5.14
C LEU A 273 12.11 -15.36 -4.46
N PHE A 274 12.61 -14.24 -4.98
CA PHE A 274 12.14 -12.91 -4.56
C PHE A 274 10.64 -12.75 -4.82
N GLY A 275 10.14 -13.14 -5.99
CA GLY A 275 8.72 -13.09 -6.31
C GLY A 275 7.86 -13.82 -5.28
N ILE A 276 8.29 -15.03 -4.84
CA ILE A 276 7.60 -15.83 -3.82
C ILE A 276 7.56 -15.11 -2.47
N ILE A 277 8.69 -14.55 -2.03
CA ILE A 277 8.73 -13.71 -0.82
C ILE A 277 7.73 -12.57 -1.00
N HIS A 278 7.84 -11.84 -2.11
CA HIS A 278 7.16 -10.58 -2.31
C HIS A 278 5.65 -10.74 -2.36
N ILE A 279 5.11 -11.74 -3.08
CA ILE A 279 3.66 -11.98 -3.09
C ILE A 279 3.12 -12.32 -1.69
N LEU A 280 3.77 -13.24 -0.97
CA LEU A 280 3.28 -13.66 0.34
C LEU A 280 3.36 -12.50 1.33
N ALA A 281 4.49 -11.80 1.35
CA ALA A 281 4.72 -10.61 2.14
C ALA A 281 3.66 -9.53 1.89
N ASN A 282 3.32 -9.25 0.62
CA ASN A 282 2.29 -8.27 0.25
C ASN A 282 0.89 -8.71 0.67
N PHE A 283 0.57 -10.01 0.56
CA PHE A 283 -0.68 -10.55 1.11
C PHE A 283 -0.77 -10.30 2.62
N GLY A 284 0.33 -10.55 3.36
CA GLY A 284 0.42 -10.29 4.80
C GLY A 284 0.23 -8.83 5.14
N LEU A 285 1.03 -7.96 4.49
CA LEU A 285 1.03 -6.53 4.69
C LEU A 285 -0.35 -5.90 4.57
N VAL A 286 -1.14 -6.33 3.60
CA VAL A 286 -2.40 -5.66 3.29
C VAL A 286 -3.60 -6.31 3.96
N ILE A 287 -3.62 -7.65 4.09
CA ILE A 287 -4.73 -8.33 4.78
C ILE A 287 -4.71 -8.03 6.28
N MET A 288 -3.55 -7.74 6.85
CA MET A 288 -3.41 -7.43 8.26
C MET A 288 -3.27 -5.93 8.55
N ASP A 289 -3.47 -5.07 7.54
CA ASP A 289 -3.44 -3.63 7.73
C ASP A 289 -4.85 -3.05 7.62
N THR A 290 -5.35 -2.58 8.76
CA THR A 290 -6.64 -1.90 8.87
C THR A 290 -6.74 -0.71 7.91
N GLY A 291 -5.65 -0.02 7.55
CA GLY A 291 -5.65 1.12 6.64
C GLY A 291 -6.23 0.79 5.27
N PHE A 292 -5.98 -0.41 4.75
CA PHE A 292 -6.59 -0.87 3.48
C PHE A 292 -8.07 -1.19 3.63
N PHE A 293 -8.48 -1.75 4.77
CA PHE A 293 -9.90 -1.98 5.07
C PHE A 293 -10.66 -0.67 5.21
N VAL A 294 -10.09 0.32 5.88
CA VAL A 294 -10.72 1.63 6.05
C VAL A 294 -10.93 2.32 4.69
N LYS A 295 -9.96 2.18 3.76
CA LYS A 295 -10.13 2.66 2.37
C LYS A 295 -11.27 1.94 1.64
N ALA A 296 -11.35 0.60 1.75
CA ALA A 296 -12.47 -0.14 1.19
C ALA A 296 -13.81 0.24 1.82
N PHE A 297 -13.87 0.45 3.14
CA PHE A 297 -15.08 0.91 3.82
C PHE A 297 -15.48 2.32 3.38
N SER A 298 -14.51 3.21 3.12
CA SER A 298 -14.75 4.58 2.68
C SER A 298 -15.24 4.71 1.24
N ALA A 299 -14.94 3.73 0.38
CA ALA A 299 -15.47 3.69 -0.97
C ALA A 299 -16.97 3.41 -0.97
N ALA A 300 -17.69 4.00 -1.92
CA ALA A 300 -19.09 3.66 -2.14
C ALA A 300 -19.21 2.16 -2.50
N PRO A 301 -20.28 1.47 -2.10
CA PRO A 301 -20.48 0.05 -2.40
C PRO A 301 -20.24 -0.35 -3.86
N GLN A 302 -20.72 0.46 -4.80
CA GLN A 302 -20.53 0.26 -6.24
C GLN A 302 -19.12 0.61 -6.75
N ALA A 303 -18.33 1.34 -5.96
CA ALA A 303 -16.99 1.81 -6.33
C ALA A 303 -15.87 0.87 -5.88
N VAL A 304 -16.08 0.03 -4.85
CA VAL A 304 -15.05 -0.87 -4.31
C VAL A 304 -14.47 -1.76 -5.40
N VAL A 305 -15.31 -2.57 -6.05
CA VAL A 305 -14.81 -3.60 -6.97
C VAL A 305 -14.20 -2.98 -8.23
N PRO A 306 -14.87 -2.04 -8.95
CA PRO A 306 -14.26 -1.39 -10.11
C PRO A 306 -13.01 -0.58 -9.74
N GLY A 307 -13.00 0.10 -8.59
CA GLY A 307 -11.88 0.90 -8.12
C GLY A 307 -10.64 0.04 -7.88
N TYR A 308 -10.77 -1.05 -7.12
CA TYR A 308 -9.64 -1.95 -6.82
C TYR A 308 -9.17 -2.75 -8.05
N ILE A 309 -10.07 -3.20 -8.93
CA ILE A 309 -9.66 -3.88 -10.17
C ILE A 309 -8.88 -2.92 -11.08
N THR A 310 -9.43 -1.73 -11.32
CA THR A 310 -8.80 -0.72 -12.18
C THR A 310 -7.47 -0.28 -11.59
N GLY A 311 -7.42 0.02 -10.29
CA GLY A 311 -6.20 0.39 -9.60
C GLY A 311 -5.16 -0.73 -9.58
N GLY A 312 -5.56 -1.97 -9.36
CA GLY A 312 -4.65 -3.12 -9.33
C GLY A 312 -4.01 -3.44 -10.69
N ILE A 313 -4.77 -3.29 -11.79
CA ILE A 313 -4.27 -3.47 -13.16
C ILE A 313 -3.38 -2.29 -13.56
N ALA A 314 -3.75 -1.06 -13.22
CA ALA A 314 -2.95 0.12 -13.50
C ALA A 314 -1.62 0.11 -12.71
N TYR A 315 -1.66 -0.30 -11.44
CA TYR A 315 -0.48 -0.38 -10.59
C TYR A 315 0.61 -1.26 -11.21
N PHE A 316 0.26 -2.41 -11.81
CA PHE A 316 1.22 -3.36 -12.38
C PHE A 316 2.25 -2.70 -13.31
N ALA A 317 1.81 -1.74 -14.13
CA ALA A 317 2.66 -1.08 -15.11
C ALA A 317 3.78 -0.25 -14.46
N ILE A 318 3.58 0.25 -13.24
CA ILE A 318 4.52 1.16 -12.58
C ILE A 318 5.83 0.44 -12.23
N PRO A 319 5.87 -0.56 -11.33
CA PRO A 319 7.11 -1.27 -11.02
C PRO A 319 7.63 -2.04 -12.23
N TRP A 320 6.77 -2.56 -13.10
CA TRP A 320 7.21 -3.29 -14.29
C TRP A 320 7.96 -2.38 -15.28
N CYS A 321 7.33 -1.30 -15.74
CA CYS A 321 7.95 -0.37 -16.70
C CYS A 321 9.10 0.41 -16.05
N PHE A 322 8.82 1.06 -14.92
CA PHE A 322 9.79 1.97 -14.31
C PHE A 322 10.98 1.21 -13.73
N GLY A 323 10.74 0.09 -13.04
CA GLY A 323 11.81 -0.75 -12.50
C GLY A 323 12.69 -1.34 -13.60
N THR A 324 12.10 -1.84 -14.70
CA THR A 324 12.89 -2.34 -15.86
C THR A 324 13.70 -1.23 -16.50
N LEU A 325 13.07 -0.10 -16.82
CA LEU A 325 13.75 0.98 -17.53
C LEU A 325 14.88 1.59 -16.71
N MET A 326 14.64 1.87 -15.42
CA MET A 326 15.62 2.54 -14.57
C MET A 326 16.77 1.60 -14.17
N SER A 327 16.51 0.32 -13.96
CA SER A 327 17.58 -0.65 -13.70
C SER A 327 18.45 -0.86 -14.94
N PHE A 328 17.85 -0.84 -16.12
CA PHE A 328 18.58 -1.01 -17.37
C PHE A 328 19.32 0.27 -17.76
N ALA A 329 18.78 1.44 -17.42
CA ALA A 329 19.52 2.69 -17.50
C ALA A 329 20.75 2.66 -16.59
N ALA A 330 20.65 2.13 -15.36
CA ALA A 330 21.82 1.93 -14.50
C ALA A 330 22.84 0.98 -15.13
N LEU A 331 22.43 -0.24 -15.50
CA LEU A 331 23.32 -1.24 -16.09
C LEU A 331 23.98 -0.76 -17.40
N SER A 332 23.25 0.02 -18.21
CA SER A 332 23.77 0.56 -19.48
C SER A 332 24.80 1.68 -19.27
N LEU A 333 24.70 2.42 -18.16
CA LEU A 333 25.51 3.62 -17.93
C LEU A 333 26.61 3.42 -16.89
N GLU A 334 26.55 2.36 -16.06
CA GLU A 334 27.49 2.10 -14.97
C GLU A 334 28.97 2.15 -15.41
N GLY A 335 29.27 1.68 -16.61
CA GLY A 335 30.61 1.75 -17.22
C GLY A 335 31.00 3.09 -17.81
N THR A 336 30.22 4.17 -17.63
CA THR A 336 30.44 5.48 -18.24
C THR A 336 30.68 6.56 -17.18
N ALA A 337 31.45 7.60 -17.53
CA ALA A 337 31.75 8.73 -16.64
C ALA A 337 30.52 9.54 -16.18
N ARG A 338 29.32 9.26 -16.71
CA ARG A 338 28.06 9.88 -16.26
C ARG A 338 27.49 9.21 -15.03
N PHE A 339 27.86 7.96 -14.78
CA PHE A 339 27.30 7.21 -13.69
C PHE A 339 28.03 7.54 -12.39
N PRO A 340 27.32 7.75 -11.26
CA PRO A 340 27.92 8.32 -10.06
C PRO A 340 29.08 7.52 -9.46
N THR A 341 29.11 6.20 -9.68
CA THR A 341 30.16 5.33 -9.14
C THR A 341 31.34 5.13 -10.08
N PHE A 342 31.33 5.65 -11.31
CA PHE A 342 32.40 5.42 -12.28
C PHE A 342 33.78 5.87 -11.73
N PRO A 343 34.86 5.08 -11.92
CA PRO A 343 34.98 3.88 -12.76
C PRO A 343 34.64 2.54 -12.08
N ARG A 344 34.16 2.56 -10.83
CA ARG A 344 33.77 1.33 -10.12
C ARG A 344 32.29 1.00 -10.35
N ARG A 345 31.96 -0.29 -10.19
CA ARG A 345 30.56 -0.72 -10.09
C ARG A 345 29.93 -0.28 -8.77
N MET A 346 28.60 -0.35 -8.72
CA MET A 346 27.85 -0.23 -7.49
C MET A 346 28.23 -1.35 -6.53
N SER A 347 28.49 -0.97 -5.28
CA SER A 347 28.72 -1.92 -4.19
C SER A 347 27.41 -2.60 -3.78
N GLY A 348 27.50 -3.80 -3.17
CA GLY A 348 26.35 -4.50 -2.63
C GLY A 348 25.55 -3.66 -1.61
N THR A 349 26.24 -2.84 -0.82
CA THR A 349 25.61 -1.92 0.14
C THR A 349 24.82 -0.80 -0.54
N GLU A 350 25.35 -0.20 -1.61
CA GLU A 350 24.62 0.83 -2.39
C GLU A 350 23.38 0.23 -3.05
N ILE A 351 23.50 -0.99 -3.60
CA ILE A 351 22.37 -1.73 -4.18
C ILE A 351 21.33 -2.04 -3.11
N SER A 352 21.73 -2.60 -1.97
CA SER A 352 20.85 -2.99 -0.85
C SER A 352 20.16 -1.79 -0.19
N ASN A 353 20.80 -0.63 -0.18
CA ASN A 353 20.20 0.65 0.24
C ASN A 353 19.20 1.22 -0.78
N GLY A 354 19.00 0.57 -1.93
CA GLY A 354 18.05 1.01 -2.97
C GLY A 354 18.56 2.15 -3.84
N LEU A 355 19.87 2.40 -3.91
CA LEU A 355 20.44 3.56 -4.59
C LEU A 355 20.50 3.42 -6.13
N VAL A 356 20.15 2.26 -6.68
CA VAL A 356 20.12 2.01 -8.13
C VAL A 356 19.24 3.04 -8.84
N LEU A 357 18.04 3.30 -8.32
CA LEU A 357 17.11 4.26 -8.91
C LEU A 357 17.63 5.71 -8.85
N PRO A 358 18.06 6.23 -7.68
CA PRO A 358 18.74 7.52 -7.58
C PRO A 358 19.90 7.68 -8.57
N TYR A 359 20.79 6.68 -8.68
CA TYR A 359 21.98 6.76 -9.52
C TYR A 359 21.65 6.69 -11.01
N ALA A 360 20.71 5.84 -11.41
CA ALA A 360 20.18 5.81 -12.77
C ALA A 360 19.62 7.18 -13.17
N ALA A 361 18.84 7.82 -12.30
CA ALA A 361 18.24 9.12 -12.55
C ALA A 361 19.28 10.24 -12.67
N ILE A 362 20.31 10.23 -11.82
CA ILE A 362 21.45 11.16 -11.93
C ILE A 362 22.17 10.95 -13.26
N ALA A 363 22.42 9.72 -13.68
CA ALA A 363 23.15 9.43 -14.91
C ALA A 363 22.42 9.94 -16.17
N ILE A 364 21.09 9.77 -16.25
CA ILE A 364 20.29 10.17 -17.41
C ILE A 364 19.85 11.64 -17.41
N ALA A 365 19.66 12.25 -16.23
CA ALA A 365 19.04 13.57 -16.10
C ALA A 365 19.75 14.54 -15.12
N GLY A 366 20.94 14.17 -14.63
CA GLY A 366 21.76 15.00 -13.74
C GLY A 366 21.01 15.43 -12.48
N LYS A 367 21.20 16.70 -12.10
CA LYS A 367 20.52 17.31 -10.94
C LYS A 367 18.99 17.30 -11.06
N GLY A 368 18.45 17.42 -12.28
CA GLY A 368 17.01 17.33 -12.52
C GLY A 368 16.46 15.94 -12.22
N GLY A 369 17.19 14.88 -12.61
CA GLY A 369 16.87 13.49 -12.26
C GLY A 369 16.91 13.24 -10.75
N ALA A 370 17.96 13.75 -10.08
CA ALA A 370 18.06 13.68 -8.62
C ALA A 370 16.85 14.32 -7.93
N ALA A 371 16.45 15.52 -8.36
CA ALA A 371 15.31 16.24 -7.79
C ALA A 371 13.98 15.51 -8.04
N ALA A 372 13.83 14.90 -9.22
CA ALA A 372 12.65 14.11 -9.57
C ALA A 372 12.50 12.85 -8.68
N ILE A 373 13.59 12.09 -8.45
CA ILE A 373 13.57 10.93 -7.55
C ILE A 373 13.40 11.34 -6.09
N LEU A 374 14.00 12.45 -5.68
CA LEU A 374 13.78 13.02 -4.34
C LEU A 374 12.29 13.32 -4.11
N LEU A 375 11.63 13.96 -5.07
CA LEU A 375 10.21 14.29 -5.00
C LEU A 375 9.33 13.04 -4.99
N ILE A 376 9.59 12.07 -5.87
CA ILE A 376 8.85 10.80 -5.87
C ILE A 376 9.00 10.08 -4.53
N THR A 377 10.23 9.97 -4.03
CA THR A 377 10.53 9.28 -2.78
C THR A 377 9.76 9.93 -1.62
N PHE A 378 9.76 11.27 -1.57
CA PHE A 378 8.99 12.03 -0.60
C PHE A 378 7.48 11.78 -0.71
N MET A 379 6.90 11.83 -1.92
CA MET A 379 5.46 11.61 -2.12
C MET A 379 5.02 10.17 -1.78
N ALA A 380 5.83 9.18 -2.15
CA ALA A 380 5.56 7.77 -1.90
C ALA A 380 5.61 7.45 -0.40
N VAL A 381 6.64 7.93 0.31
CA VAL A 381 6.78 7.69 1.76
C VAL A 381 5.72 8.44 2.56
N THR A 382 5.38 9.69 2.17
CA THR A 382 4.36 10.48 2.90
C THR A 382 2.97 9.88 2.74
N SER A 383 2.58 9.42 1.55
CA SER A 383 1.32 8.66 1.35
C SER A 383 1.28 7.42 2.25
N THR A 384 2.37 6.66 2.29
CA THR A 384 2.43 5.44 3.10
C THR A 384 2.32 5.76 4.60
N ILE A 385 3.08 6.74 5.10
CA ILE A 385 3.00 7.17 6.50
C ILE A 385 1.57 7.60 6.82
N SER A 386 0.86 8.34 5.95
CA SER A 386 -0.53 8.73 6.23
C SER A 386 -1.46 7.53 6.40
N ALA A 387 -1.32 6.51 5.54
CA ALA A 387 -2.11 5.30 5.67
C ALA A 387 -1.81 4.57 6.99
N GLN A 388 -0.54 4.46 7.37
CA GLN A 388 -0.12 3.74 8.58
C GLN A 388 -0.52 4.47 9.88
N VAL A 389 -0.37 5.79 9.94
CA VAL A 389 -0.80 6.56 11.14
C VAL A 389 -2.31 6.53 11.31
N ILE A 390 -3.10 6.54 10.23
CA ILE A 390 -4.57 6.37 10.29
C ILE A 390 -4.93 4.96 10.74
N SER A 391 -4.24 3.95 10.21
CA SER A 391 -4.45 2.55 10.59
C SER A 391 -4.24 2.38 12.10
N VAL A 392 -3.08 2.77 12.62
CA VAL A 392 -2.77 2.63 14.05
C VAL A 392 -3.63 3.53 14.92
N SER A 393 -3.96 4.76 14.47
CA SER A 393 -4.84 5.63 15.23
C SER A 393 -6.27 5.07 15.33
N SER A 394 -6.76 4.39 14.28
CA SER A 394 -8.06 3.70 14.31
C SER A 394 -8.07 2.55 15.31
N ILE A 395 -6.99 1.76 15.37
CA ILE A 395 -6.82 0.68 16.34
C ILE A 395 -6.84 1.25 17.78
N ILE A 396 -6.10 2.34 18.02
CA ILE A 396 -6.05 2.96 19.35
C ILE A 396 -7.42 3.52 19.76
N SER A 397 -8.12 4.19 18.85
CA SER A 397 -9.37 4.89 19.17
C SER A 397 -10.59 3.96 19.25
N PHE A 398 -10.81 3.08 18.26
CA PHE A 398 -11.97 2.18 18.21
C PHE A 398 -11.72 0.89 18.99
N ASP A 399 -10.62 0.22 18.70
CA ASP A 399 -10.39 -1.15 19.16
C ASP A 399 -9.86 -1.22 20.58
N ILE A 400 -9.17 -0.18 21.04
CA ILE A 400 -8.64 -0.10 22.42
C ILE A 400 -9.49 0.84 23.26
N TYR A 401 -9.52 2.13 22.94
CA TYR A 401 -10.12 3.14 23.81
C TYR A 401 -11.64 2.99 23.90
N ARG A 402 -12.37 3.07 22.78
CA ARG A 402 -13.83 2.94 22.78
C ARG A 402 -14.27 1.58 23.29
N GLN A 403 -13.59 0.51 22.90
CA GLN A 403 -14.03 -0.84 23.23
C GLN A 403 -13.76 -1.27 24.68
N TYR A 404 -12.61 -0.88 25.26
CA TYR A 404 -12.16 -1.41 26.56
C TYR A 404 -12.03 -0.35 27.65
N LEU A 405 -11.80 0.92 27.31
CA LEU A 405 -11.60 2.00 28.28
C LEU A 405 -12.86 2.84 28.50
N ASN A 406 -13.54 3.26 27.43
CA ASN A 406 -14.76 4.06 27.50
C ASN A 406 -15.78 3.64 26.44
N LYS A 407 -16.72 2.76 26.83
CA LYS A 407 -17.77 2.22 25.95
C LYS A 407 -18.81 3.24 25.50
N THR A 408 -18.92 4.36 26.21
CA THR A 408 -19.83 5.47 25.88
C THR A 408 -19.06 6.65 25.30
N ALA A 409 -17.92 6.41 24.66
CA ALA A 409 -17.10 7.45 24.05
C ALA A 409 -17.89 8.24 23.00
N THR A 410 -17.82 9.56 23.10
CA THR A 410 -18.42 10.48 22.13
C THR A 410 -17.52 10.65 20.91
N ASP A 411 -18.04 11.24 19.82
CA ASP A 411 -17.23 11.62 18.64
C ASP A 411 -15.99 12.43 19.03
N ARG A 412 -16.14 13.36 19.98
CA ARG A 412 -15.04 14.19 20.45
C ARG A 412 -13.95 13.37 21.14
N ASP A 413 -14.33 12.31 21.85
CA ASP A 413 -13.38 11.44 22.54
C ASP A 413 -12.64 10.53 21.54
N VAL A 414 -13.37 9.92 20.61
CA VAL A 414 -12.79 9.04 19.58
C VAL A 414 -11.81 9.82 18.70
N ILE A 415 -12.18 11.02 18.25
CA ILE A 415 -11.29 11.89 17.46
C ILE A 415 -10.06 12.30 18.27
N ARG A 416 -10.21 12.64 19.56
CA ARG A 416 -9.07 12.98 20.43
C ARG A 416 -8.08 11.83 20.56
N TRP A 417 -8.56 10.61 20.75
CA TRP A 417 -7.70 9.43 20.85
C TRP A 417 -7.09 9.03 19.52
N SER A 418 -7.79 9.26 18.41
CA SER A 418 -7.21 9.13 17.07
C SER A 418 -6.06 10.12 16.88
N HIS A 419 -6.23 11.39 17.25
CA HIS A 419 -5.17 12.41 17.18
C HIS A 419 -3.94 12.04 18.03
N ILE A 420 -4.15 11.55 19.25
CA ILE A 420 -3.06 11.05 20.11
C ILE A 420 -2.34 9.89 19.41
N GLY A 421 -3.08 8.95 18.82
CA GLY A 421 -2.54 7.82 18.08
C GLY A 421 -1.69 8.23 16.87
N VAL A 422 -2.14 9.23 16.10
CA VAL A 422 -1.39 9.75 14.94
C VAL A 422 -0.03 10.32 15.37
N VAL A 423 -0.01 11.16 16.41
CA VAL A 423 1.24 11.77 16.92
C VAL A 423 2.15 10.71 17.53
N PHE A 424 1.61 9.84 18.37
CA PHE A 424 2.35 8.76 19.01
C PHE A 424 3.01 7.84 17.98
N PHE A 425 2.25 7.35 16.99
CA PHE A 425 2.77 6.42 16.01
C PHE A 425 3.75 7.08 15.04
N GLY A 426 3.54 8.35 14.67
CA GLY A 426 4.49 9.12 13.88
C GLY A 426 5.86 9.24 14.55
N LEU A 427 5.90 9.50 15.86
CA LEU A 427 7.14 9.54 16.62
C LEU A 427 7.74 8.14 16.84
N PHE A 428 6.92 7.17 17.24
CA PHE A 428 7.35 5.80 17.54
C PHE A 428 7.97 5.12 16.31
N SER A 429 7.35 5.28 15.14
CA SER A 429 7.86 4.72 13.88
C SER A 429 9.21 5.31 13.47
N ALA A 430 9.43 6.62 13.67
CA ALA A 430 10.73 7.26 13.44
C ALA A 430 11.82 6.75 14.40
N CYS A 431 11.49 6.61 15.69
CA CYS A 431 12.39 6.03 16.69
C CYS A 431 12.75 4.56 16.35
N PHE A 432 11.75 3.75 16.00
CA PHE A 432 11.96 2.35 15.64
C PHE A 432 12.80 2.20 14.36
N SER A 433 12.52 3.01 13.34
CA SER A 433 13.33 3.01 12.09
C SER A 433 14.77 3.44 12.35
N THR A 434 14.98 4.40 13.26
CA THR A 434 16.31 4.81 13.70
C THR A 434 17.05 3.68 14.41
N ALA A 435 16.37 2.91 15.27
CA ALA A 435 16.95 1.74 15.92
C ALA A 435 17.37 0.67 14.91
N LEU A 436 16.55 0.40 13.89
CA LEU A 436 16.91 -0.51 12.80
C LEU A 436 18.13 -0.02 12.01
N HIS A 437 18.19 1.28 11.70
CA HIS A 437 19.33 1.85 11.00
C HIS A 437 20.64 1.63 11.77
N TYR A 438 20.67 1.89 13.08
CA TYR A 438 21.85 1.63 13.91
C TYR A 438 22.14 0.13 14.09
N ALA A 439 21.15 -0.74 13.97
CA ALA A 439 21.31 -2.19 13.90
C ALA A 439 21.87 -2.67 12.53
N LYS A 440 22.23 -1.75 11.62
CA LYS A 440 22.73 -2.02 10.26
C LYS A 440 21.72 -2.77 9.38
N VAL A 441 20.43 -2.56 9.64
CA VAL A 441 19.35 -3.05 8.78
C VAL A 441 19.08 -2.03 7.68
N ASP A 442 19.06 -2.49 6.43
CA ASP A 442 18.81 -1.69 5.24
C ASP A 442 17.49 -2.09 4.55
N LEU A 443 17.19 -1.39 3.45
CA LEU A 443 16.00 -1.63 2.63
C LEU A 443 15.95 -3.07 2.09
N GLY A 444 17.07 -3.60 1.60
CA GLY A 444 17.16 -4.94 1.06
C GLY A 444 16.82 -5.99 2.10
N TRP A 445 17.39 -5.88 3.30
CA TRP A 445 17.11 -6.78 4.41
C TRP A 445 15.62 -6.73 4.80
N THR A 446 15.06 -5.54 4.99
CA THR A 446 13.65 -5.40 5.38
C THR A 446 12.72 -5.90 4.29
N LEU A 447 13.01 -5.64 3.01
CA LEU A 447 12.21 -6.10 1.89
C LEU A 447 12.13 -7.64 1.81
N TYR A 448 13.19 -8.35 2.19
CA TYR A 448 13.22 -9.82 2.11
C TYR A 448 12.65 -10.48 3.38
N MET A 449 12.91 -9.94 4.57
CA MET A 449 12.49 -10.57 5.82
C MET A 449 11.03 -10.28 6.21
N LEU A 450 10.41 -9.22 5.66
CA LEU A 450 9.13 -8.71 6.18
C LEU A 450 8.05 -9.80 6.25
N GLY A 451 8.01 -10.71 5.27
CA GLY A 451 6.99 -11.74 5.16
C GLY A 451 7.01 -12.71 6.34
N VAL A 452 8.15 -12.90 6.99
CA VAL A 452 8.28 -13.74 8.19
C VAL A 452 7.37 -13.23 9.31
N LEU A 453 7.26 -11.92 9.47
CA LEU A 453 6.50 -11.29 10.57
C LEU A 453 5.07 -10.90 10.17
N THR A 454 4.82 -10.60 8.89
CA THR A 454 3.53 -10.08 8.43
C THR A 454 2.59 -11.14 7.86
N CYS A 455 3.08 -12.33 7.51
CA CYS A 455 2.24 -13.38 6.92
C CYS A 455 1.32 -14.20 7.87
N PRO A 456 1.51 -14.28 9.21
CA PRO A 456 0.79 -15.27 10.01
C PRO A 456 -0.73 -15.14 9.99
N GLY A 457 -1.26 -13.94 9.76
CA GLY A 457 -2.70 -13.66 9.75
C GLY A 457 -3.36 -13.69 8.36
N ILE A 458 -2.64 -13.98 7.26
CA ILE A 458 -3.18 -13.97 5.88
C ILE A 458 -4.43 -14.85 5.79
N PHE A 459 -4.24 -16.17 5.90
CA PHE A 459 -5.34 -17.13 5.74
C PHE A 459 -6.34 -17.07 6.90
N PRO A 460 -5.93 -16.96 8.17
CA PRO A 460 -6.87 -16.77 9.28
C PRO A 460 -7.82 -15.59 9.06
N THR A 461 -7.36 -14.47 8.51
CA THR A 461 -8.20 -13.29 8.22
C THR A 461 -9.10 -13.51 7.00
N VAL A 462 -8.59 -14.11 5.92
CA VAL A 462 -9.41 -14.48 4.76
C VAL A 462 -10.55 -15.41 5.17
N PHE A 463 -10.26 -16.41 6.01
CA PHE A 463 -11.27 -17.31 6.56
C PHE A 463 -12.26 -16.59 7.50
N THR A 464 -11.78 -15.57 8.23
CA THR A 464 -12.64 -14.76 9.10
C THR A 464 -13.69 -14.02 8.29
N ILE A 465 -13.33 -13.59 7.09
CA ILE A 465 -14.21 -12.85 6.20
C ILE A 465 -15.01 -13.78 5.28
N LEU A 466 -14.51 -14.95 4.86
CA LEU A 466 -15.16 -15.75 3.81
C LEU A 466 -15.70 -17.10 4.28
N TRP A 467 -15.16 -17.69 5.35
CA TRP A 467 -15.45 -19.07 5.75
C TRP A 467 -16.22 -19.17 7.05
N LYS A 468 -17.53 -19.50 6.97
CA LYS A 468 -18.42 -19.56 8.14
C LYS A 468 -18.05 -20.63 9.18
N LYS A 469 -17.26 -21.64 8.79
CA LYS A 469 -16.91 -22.77 9.67
C LYS A 469 -15.59 -22.60 10.41
N GLN A 470 -14.83 -21.53 10.14
CA GLN A 470 -13.62 -21.26 10.90
C GLN A 470 -13.96 -21.11 12.38
N SER A 471 -13.30 -21.92 13.22
CA SER A 471 -13.51 -21.93 14.65
C SER A 471 -12.73 -20.83 15.35
N LYS A 472 -13.26 -20.39 16.50
CA LYS A 472 -12.57 -19.43 17.38
C LYS A 472 -11.16 -19.89 17.76
N ALA A 473 -10.97 -21.19 18.04
CA ALA A 473 -9.66 -21.75 18.33
C ALA A 473 -8.71 -21.63 17.13
N ALA A 474 -9.20 -21.93 15.91
CA ALA A 474 -8.42 -21.79 14.69
C ALA A 474 -7.99 -20.34 14.43
N ALA A 475 -8.89 -19.38 14.64
CA ALA A 475 -8.58 -17.96 14.45
C ALA A 475 -7.55 -17.42 15.46
N ILE A 476 -7.49 -17.98 16.67
CA ILE A 476 -6.58 -17.53 17.75
C ILE A 476 -5.22 -18.23 17.69
N ILE A 477 -5.21 -19.56 17.53
CA ILE A 477 -4.00 -20.38 17.75
C ILE A 477 -3.13 -20.45 16.49
N SER A 478 -3.73 -20.73 15.34
CA SER A 478 -3.04 -20.87 14.05
C SER A 478 -2.07 -19.75 13.71
N PRO A 479 -2.44 -18.46 13.77
CA PRO A 479 -1.52 -17.33 13.53
C PRO A 479 -0.34 -17.27 14.50
N ILE A 480 -0.53 -17.59 15.79
CA ILE A 480 0.54 -17.57 16.79
C ILE A 480 1.54 -18.68 16.49
N LEU A 481 1.03 -19.89 16.24
CA LEU A 481 1.86 -21.03 15.82
C LEU A 481 2.53 -20.76 14.47
N GLY A 482 1.84 -20.08 13.55
CA GLY A 482 2.37 -19.70 12.25
C GLY A 482 3.54 -18.73 12.35
N LEU A 483 3.42 -17.70 13.18
CA LEU A 483 4.52 -16.77 13.47
C LEU A 483 5.71 -17.49 14.10
N GLY A 484 5.45 -18.35 15.10
CA GLY A 484 6.51 -19.15 15.73
C GLY A 484 7.21 -20.09 14.74
N THR A 485 6.45 -20.75 13.86
CA THR A 485 6.98 -21.63 12.81
C THR A 485 7.82 -20.83 11.81
N GLY A 486 7.32 -19.66 11.38
CA GLY A 486 8.03 -18.76 10.47
C GLY A 486 9.38 -18.29 11.03
N ILE A 487 9.39 -17.80 12.27
CA ILE A 487 10.63 -17.35 12.95
C ILE A 487 11.60 -18.51 13.13
N ALA A 488 11.13 -19.68 13.58
CA ALA A 488 11.98 -20.86 13.77
C ALA A 488 12.64 -21.33 12.47
N VAL A 489 11.86 -21.39 11.38
CA VAL A 489 12.38 -21.77 10.06
C VAL A 489 13.35 -20.72 9.53
N TRP A 490 13.03 -19.43 9.65
CA TRP A 490 13.88 -18.32 9.20
C TRP A 490 15.25 -18.34 9.90
N LEU A 491 15.26 -18.35 11.23
CA LEU A 491 16.51 -18.36 12.01
C LEU A 491 17.26 -19.68 11.87
N GLY A 492 16.55 -20.81 11.83
CA GLY A 492 17.13 -22.14 11.65
C GLY A 492 17.81 -22.29 10.29
N THR A 493 17.18 -21.81 9.22
CA THR A 493 17.79 -21.85 7.86
C THR A 493 18.91 -20.84 7.71
N ALA A 494 18.82 -19.64 8.32
CA ALA A 494 19.93 -18.69 8.37
C ALA A 494 21.18 -19.32 9.01
N HIS A 495 21.02 -19.96 10.17
CA HIS A 495 22.11 -20.68 10.83
C HIS A 495 22.61 -21.89 10.02
N ALA A 496 21.70 -22.69 9.46
CA ALA A 496 22.08 -23.89 8.70
C ALA A 496 22.88 -23.58 7.42
N PHE A 497 22.57 -22.47 6.74
CA PHE A 497 23.26 -22.09 5.49
C PHE A 497 24.49 -21.21 5.71
N SER A 498 24.49 -20.35 6.74
CA SER A 498 25.58 -19.39 6.97
C SER A 498 26.49 -19.76 8.16
N GLY A 499 26.10 -20.72 9.00
CA GLY A 499 26.82 -21.08 10.23
C GLY A 499 26.58 -20.13 11.41
N GLU A 500 25.88 -19.00 11.21
CA GLU A 500 25.62 -17.97 12.22
C GLU A 500 24.26 -17.30 12.04
N ILE A 501 23.78 -16.64 13.10
CA ILE A 501 22.58 -15.79 13.05
C ILE A 501 23.06 -14.33 13.17
N SER A 502 23.05 -13.61 12.07
CA SER A 502 23.43 -12.21 11.95
C SER A 502 22.48 -11.47 11.01
N VAL A 503 22.56 -10.14 10.96
CA VAL A 503 21.77 -9.34 10.00
C VAL A 503 22.03 -9.81 8.58
N VAL A 504 23.28 -10.12 8.24
CA VAL A 504 23.65 -10.63 6.93
C VAL A 504 23.01 -12.00 6.66
N SER A 505 23.16 -12.98 7.55
CA SER A 505 22.62 -14.32 7.31
C SER A 505 21.09 -14.35 7.26
N THR A 506 20.44 -13.54 8.10
CA THR A 506 18.97 -13.43 8.14
C THR A 506 18.37 -12.63 6.99
N GLY A 507 19.17 -11.78 6.31
CA GLY A 507 18.75 -11.04 5.13
C GLY A 507 18.88 -11.80 3.81
N GLN A 508 19.50 -12.98 3.82
CA GLN A 508 19.69 -13.77 2.61
C GLN A 508 18.36 -14.26 2.03
N THR A 509 18.32 -14.40 0.70
CA THR A 509 17.09 -14.79 -0.01
C THR A 509 16.52 -16.11 0.46
N LEU A 510 17.33 -17.16 0.61
CA LEU A 510 16.83 -18.49 0.95
C LEU A 510 16.19 -18.54 2.36
N PRO A 511 16.88 -18.10 3.44
CA PRO A 511 16.24 -18.02 4.75
C PRO A 511 14.93 -17.25 4.75
N CYS A 512 14.89 -16.10 4.08
CA CYS A 512 13.70 -15.27 3.94
C CYS A 512 12.56 -15.98 3.19
N VAL A 513 12.85 -16.72 2.11
CA VAL A 513 11.85 -17.53 1.39
C VAL A 513 11.27 -18.58 2.33
N TYR A 514 12.11 -19.40 2.96
CA TYR A 514 11.63 -20.50 3.81
C TYR A 514 10.84 -19.97 5.00
N GLY A 515 11.33 -18.92 5.67
CA GLY A 515 10.64 -18.26 6.78
C GLY A 515 9.29 -17.68 6.37
N THR A 516 9.24 -16.97 5.25
CA THR A 516 8.00 -16.35 4.74
C THR A 516 6.97 -17.40 4.34
N VAL A 517 7.39 -18.44 3.61
CA VAL A 517 6.50 -19.55 3.20
C VAL A 517 5.97 -20.29 4.42
N ALA A 518 6.84 -20.59 5.40
CA ALA A 518 6.42 -21.20 6.64
C ALA A 518 5.42 -20.31 7.40
N SER A 519 5.72 -19.02 7.55
CA SER A 519 4.86 -18.04 8.23
C SER A 519 3.50 -17.87 7.55
N ALA A 520 3.45 -17.92 6.21
CA ALA A 520 2.22 -17.77 5.44
C ALA A 520 1.36 -19.04 5.39
N LEU A 521 1.95 -20.19 5.07
CA LEU A 521 1.20 -21.41 4.75
C LEU A 521 0.88 -22.27 5.98
N SER A 522 1.73 -22.27 7.01
CA SER A 522 1.47 -23.04 8.24
C SER A 522 0.19 -22.59 8.98
N PRO A 523 -0.12 -21.28 9.16
CA PRO A 523 -1.41 -20.91 9.75
C PRO A 523 -2.61 -21.29 8.89
N ALA A 524 -2.45 -21.42 7.56
CA ALA A 524 -3.50 -21.93 6.70
C ALA A 524 -3.82 -23.39 7.04
N LEU A 525 -2.79 -24.23 7.13
CA LEU A 525 -2.91 -25.64 7.51
C LEU A 525 -3.50 -25.79 8.92
N TYR A 526 -2.94 -25.10 9.91
CA TYR A 526 -3.44 -25.13 11.29
C TYR A 526 -4.90 -24.67 11.36
N SER A 527 -5.26 -23.61 10.65
CA SER A 527 -6.65 -23.09 10.66
C SER A 527 -7.63 -24.10 10.10
N VAL A 528 -7.29 -24.76 8.99
CA VAL A 528 -8.13 -25.78 8.38
C VAL A 528 -8.26 -26.98 9.30
N VAL A 529 -7.15 -27.54 9.80
CA VAL A 529 -7.17 -28.72 10.67
C VAL A 529 -7.98 -28.45 11.95
N ILE A 530 -7.70 -27.36 12.67
CA ILE A 530 -8.40 -27.02 13.92
C ILE A 530 -9.89 -26.77 13.67
N SER A 531 -10.24 -26.13 12.55
CA SER A 531 -11.64 -25.88 12.20
C SER A 531 -12.38 -27.13 11.72
N LEU A 532 -11.70 -28.11 11.11
CA LEU A 532 -12.34 -29.36 10.72
C LEU A 532 -12.58 -30.29 11.92
N VAL A 533 -11.72 -30.25 12.94
CA VAL A 533 -11.91 -31.01 14.19
C VAL A 533 -13.10 -30.48 14.99
N ARG A 534 -13.24 -29.15 15.11
CA ARG A 534 -14.36 -28.52 15.81
C ARG A 534 -14.89 -27.33 15.01
N PRO A 535 -15.71 -27.58 13.97
CA PRO A 535 -16.21 -26.52 13.11
C PRO A 535 -17.18 -25.62 13.85
N ASP A 536 -17.10 -24.34 13.55
CA ASP A 536 -18.14 -23.38 13.91
C ASP A 536 -19.23 -23.36 12.84
N ASN A 537 -20.33 -22.65 13.10
CA ASN A 537 -21.33 -22.34 12.07
C ASN A 537 -21.81 -20.91 12.28
N TYR A 538 -20.90 -19.97 12.07
CA TYR A 538 -21.14 -18.56 12.32
C TYR A 538 -22.28 -18.03 11.45
N ASN A 539 -23.24 -17.35 12.08
CA ASN A 539 -24.34 -16.70 11.38
C ASN A 539 -23.90 -15.28 10.98
N TRP A 540 -23.78 -15.04 9.67
CA TRP A 540 -23.43 -13.70 9.15
C TRP A 540 -24.43 -12.60 9.53
N ALA A 541 -25.61 -12.94 10.02
CA ALA A 541 -26.55 -11.98 10.58
C ALA A 541 -26.09 -11.38 11.91
N ASP A 542 -25.25 -12.08 12.67
CA ASP A 542 -24.79 -11.63 13.99
C ASP A 542 -23.95 -10.34 13.89
N PHE A 543 -23.30 -10.09 12.75
CA PHE A 543 -22.62 -8.82 12.50
C PHE A 543 -23.53 -7.60 12.50
N ARG A 544 -24.81 -7.76 12.21
CA ARG A 544 -25.79 -6.65 12.18
C ARG A 544 -26.38 -6.34 13.55
N LYS A 545 -26.15 -7.20 14.55
CA LYS A 545 -26.62 -6.99 15.92
C LYS A 545 -25.82 -5.93 16.68
N GLU A 546 -24.62 -5.58 16.19
CA GLU A 546 -23.80 -4.52 16.77
C GLU A 546 -23.86 -3.26 15.92
N LYS A 547 -24.28 -2.15 16.53
CA LYS A 547 -24.28 -0.80 15.94
C LYS A 547 -22.87 -0.21 16.08
N LEU A 548 -22.13 -0.12 14.98
CA LEU A 548 -20.75 0.36 15.00
C LEU A 548 -20.67 1.86 14.72
N ALA A 549 -21.58 2.39 13.89
CA ALA A 549 -21.62 3.80 13.51
C ALA A 549 -21.95 4.72 14.70
N LEU A 550 -21.27 5.87 14.75
CA LEU A 550 -21.57 6.95 15.71
C LEU A 550 -22.47 7.99 15.01
N GLY A 551 -23.71 8.18 15.47
CA GLY A 551 -24.61 9.20 14.92
C GLY A 551 -26.12 8.90 14.85
N GLY A 552 -26.62 7.80 15.43
CA GLY A 552 -28.06 7.65 15.68
C GLY A 552 -28.49 8.45 16.91
N THR A 553 -29.70 9.00 16.90
CA THR A 553 -30.31 9.95 17.86
C THR A 553 -30.42 9.52 19.33
N ASP A 554 -29.64 8.55 19.81
CA ASP A 554 -29.75 7.98 21.17
C ASP A 554 -28.43 7.99 21.93
N ALA A 555 -27.69 9.10 21.87
CA ALA A 555 -26.48 9.29 22.67
C ALA A 555 -26.75 9.58 24.16
N ASN A 556 -27.89 9.14 24.72
CA ASN A 556 -28.29 9.53 26.08
C ASN A 556 -28.84 8.43 27.00
N THR A 557 -28.64 7.14 26.71
CA THR A 557 -28.90 6.10 27.73
C THR A 557 -27.79 5.05 27.77
N GLY A 558 -27.05 5.02 28.89
CA GLY A 558 -25.97 4.09 29.18
C GLY A 558 -26.42 2.66 29.53
N ALA A 559 -27.39 2.11 28.81
CA ALA A 559 -27.76 0.69 28.87
C ALA A 559 -27.42 0.04 27.53
N ALA A 560 -27.27 -1.28 27.49
CA ALA A 560 -27.11 -2.02 26.24
C ALA A 560 -28.33 -1.75 25.34
N VAL A 561 -28.21 -0.79 24.41
CA VAL A 561 -29.27 -0.45 23.46
C VAL A 561 -29.31 -1.56 22.43
N GLY A 562 -30.28 -2.47 22.60
CA GLY A 562 -30.71 -3.33 21.50
C GLY A 562 -31.16 -2.44 20.35
N VAL A 563 -30.80 -2.82 19.13
CA VAL A 563 -31.31 -2.18 17.92
C VAL A 563 -32.84 -2.27 17.97
N SER A 564 -33.56 -1.18 17.71
CA SER A 564 -35.03 -1.24 17.68
C SER A 564 -35.47 -2.15 16.54
N ASP A 565 -36.57 -2.89 16.73
CA ASP A 565 -37.08 -3.83 15.72
C ASP A 565 -37.30 -3.15 14.35
N GLU A 566 -37.63 -1.85 14.33
CA GLU A 566 -37.79 -1.03 13.13
C GLU A 566 -36.45 -0.72 12.43
N GLU A 567 -35.39 -0.42 13.17
CA GLU A 567 -34.03 -0.21 12.62
C GLU A 567 -33.46 -1.54 12.08
N GLU A 568 -33.66 -2.65 12.79
CA GLU A 568 -33.26 -3.99 12.31
C GLU A 568 -34.00 -4.34 11.01
N GLN A 569 -35.31 -4.08 10.92
CA GLN A 569 -36.10 -4.33 9.72
C GLN A 569 -35.68 -3.44 8.54
N GLN A 570 -35.37 -2.16 8.75
CA GLN A 570 -34.85 -1.28 7.70
C GLN A 570 -33.47 -1.72 7.18
N GLN A 571 -32.55 -2.06 8.09
CA GLN A 571 -31.23 -2.58 7.71
C GLN A 571 -31.35 -3.92 6.98
N GLN A 572 -32.24 -4.80 7.42
CA GLN A 572 -32.49 -6.08 6.78
C GLN A 572 -33.09 -5.91 5.37
N THR A 573 -34.04 -4.99 5.20
CA THR A 573 -34.68 -4.69 3.90
C THR A 573 -33.67 -4.11 2.91
N SER A 574 -32.85 -3.14 3.34
CA SER A 574 -31.77 -2.56 2.53
C SER A 574 -30.69 -3.60 2.18
N TYR A 575 -30.37 -4.49 3.13
CA TYR A 575 -29.46 -5.61 2.90
C TYR A 575 -29.99 -6.57 1.84
N GLU A 576 -31.25 -7.00 1.95
CA GLU A 576 -31.87 -7.93 1.00
C GLU A 576 -31.95 -7.34 -0.40
N ALA A 577 -32.33 -6.06 -0.52
CA ALA A 577 -32.35 -5.33 -1.78
C ALA A 577 -30.97 -5.28 -2.45
N ASN A 578 -29.90 -5.13 -1.67
CA ASN A 578 -28.53 -5.03 -2.19
C ASN A 578 -27.78 -6.36 -2.27
N LYS A 579 -28.28 -7.43 -1.65
CA LYS A 579 -27.60 -8.73 -1.54
C LYS A 579 -27.29 -9.35 -2.91
N ALA A 580 -28.24 -9.28 -3.85
CA ALA A 580 -28.05 -9.80 -5.20
C ALA A 580 -26.92 -9.05 -5.94
N LYS A 581 -26.93 -7.72 -5.85
CA LYS A 581 -25.90 -6.84 -6.43
C LYS A 581 -24.52 -7.12 -5.84
N PHE A 582 -24.41 -7.23 -4.51
CA PHE A 582 -23.15 -7.57 -3.84
C PHE A 582 -22.64 -8.97 -4.17
N LYS A 583 -23.53 -9.96 -4.30
CA LYS A 583 -23.15 -11.31 -4.73
C LYS A 583 -22.62 -11.31 -6.17
N HIS A 584 -23.22 -10.51 -7.05
CA HIS A 584 -22.72 -10.31 -8.41
C HIS A 584 -21.32 -9.67 -8.41
N TRP A 585 -21.13 -8.59 -7.67
CA TRP A 585 -19.81 -7.95 -7.50
C TRP A 585 -18.76 -8.87 -6.85
N GLY A 586 -19.16 -9.73 -5.92
CA GLY A 586 -18.30 -10.76 -5.33
C GLY A 586 -17.84 -11.78 -6.38
N LYS A 587 -18.72 -12.21 -7.30
CA LYS A 587 -18.33 -13.11 -8.41
C LYS A 587 -17.34 -12.44 -9.36
N ILE A 588 -17.59 -11.18 -9.73
CA ILE A 588 -16.68 -10.40 -10.59
C ILE A 588 -15.32 -10.27 -9.91
N SER A 589 -15.29 -9.90 -8.63
CA SER A 589 -14.06 -9.77 -7.85
C SER A 589 -13.27 -11.08 -7.82
N ALA A 590 -13.93 -12.21 -7.55
CA ALA A 590 -13.29 -13.52 -7.53
C ALA A 590 -12.74 -13.90 -8.91
N ALA A 591 -13.52 -13.70 -9.99
CA ALA A 591 -13.10 -13.98 -11.35
C ALA A 591 -11.85 -13.16 -11.74
N TRP A 592 -11.85 -11.86 -11.46
CA TRP A 592 -10.71 -11.00 -11.73
C TRP A 592 -9.50 -11.31 -10.86
N SER A 593 -9.71 -11.70 -9.60
CA SER A 593 -8.61 -12.11 -8.70
C SER A 593 -7.91 -13.37 -9.21
N LEU A 594 -8.68 -14.34 -9.69
CA LEU A 594 -8.13 -15.55 -10.32
C LEU A 594 -7.46 -15.20 -11.65
N ALA A 595 -8.08 -14.36 -12.48
CA ALA A 595 -7.53 -13.95 -13.77
C ALA A 595 -6.20 -13.20 -13.63
N THR A 596 -6.08 -12.27 -12.68
CA THR A 596 -4.82 -11.54 -12.45
C THR A 596 -3.76 -12.43 -11.80
N PHE A 597 -4.13 -13.31 -10.87
CA PHE A 597 -3.19 -14.29 -10.31
C PHE A 597 -2.67 -15.23 -11.41
N PHE A 598 -3.55 -15.98 -12.08
CA PHE A 598 -3.11 -16.90 -13.13
C PHE A 598 -2.46 -16.18 -14.31
N GLY A 599 -2.93 -15.00 -14.69
CA GLY A 599 -2.34 -14.20 -15.75
C GLY A 599 -0.91 -13.76 -15.43
N HIS A 600 -0.72 -13.05 -14.31
CA HIS A 600 0.57 -12.45 -13.94
C HIS A 600 1.56 -13.44 -13.33
N TRP A 601 1.11 -14.54 -12.71
CA TRP A 601 1.99 -15.53 -12.07
C TRP A 601 2.20 -16.81 -12.84
N VAL A 602 1.22 -17.26 -13.62
CA VAL A 602 1.25 -18.60 -14.23
C VAL A 602 1.41 -18.51 -15.73
N ILE A 603 0.44 -17.92 -16.42
CA ILE A 603 0.32 -17.95 -17.89
C ILE A 603 1.43 -17.12 -18.54
N TRP A 604 1.77 -15.95 -17.99
CA TRP A 604 2.76 -15.08 -18.60
C TRP A 604 4.21 -15.46 -18.26
N PRO A 605 4.66 -15.46 -16.99
CA PRO A 605 6.08 -15.65 -16.71
C PRO A 605 6.55 -17.12 -16.71
N LEU A 606 5.73 -18.11 -16.31
CA LEU A 606 6.22 -19.48 -16.13
C LEU A 606 6.59 -20.20 -17.44
N PRO A 607 5.85 -20.05 -18.56
CA PRO A 607 6.31 -20.57 -19.85
C PRO A 607 7.62 -19.94 -20.30
N MET A 608 7.81 -18.64 -20.04
CA MET A 608 9.05 -17.94 -20.35
C MET A 608 10.22 -18.41 -19.46
N TYR A 609 9.95 -18.70 -18.18
CA TYR A 609 10.90 -19.29 -17.24
C TYR A 609 11.26 -20.73 -17.64
N GLY A 610 10.28 -21.57 -17.97
CA GLY A 610 10.49 -22.98 -18.28
C GLY A 610 11.17 -23.22 -19.63
N SER A 611 11.02 -22.29 -20.59
CA SER A 611 11.65 -22.40 -21.91
C SER A 611 13.12 -22.00 -21.94
N GLY A 612 13.66 -21.38 -20.88
CA GLY A 612 15.03 -20.87 -20.91
C GLY A 612 15.23 -19.76 -21.94
N TYR A 613 14.18 -19.00 -22.28
CA TYR A 613 14.25 -18.01 -23.35
C TYR A 613 15.07 -16.79 -22.93
N ILE A 614 16.10 -16.46 -23.72
CA ILE A 614 16.84 -15.19 -23.65
C ILE A 614 16.25 -14.26 -24.72
N PHE A 615 15.84 -13.06 -24.32
CA PHE A 615 15.07 -12.16 -25.16
C PHE A 615 15.90 -11.71 -26.35
N SER A 616 15.37 -11.95 -27.55
CA SER A 616 15.87 -11.29 -28.75
C SER A 616 15.68 -9.78 -28.67
N LYS A 617 16.49 -9.01 -29.42
CA LYS A 617 16.37 -7.55 -29.51
C LYS A 617 14.95 -7.09 -29.86
N THR A 618 14.28 -7.77 -30.79
CA THR A 618 12.90 -7.48 -31.19
C THR A 618 11.91 -7.74 -30.06
N PHE A 619 12.04 -8.87 -29.36
CA PHE A 619 11.16 -9.20 -28.24
C PHE A 619 11.33 -8.22 -27.08
N PHE A 620 12.59 -7.90 -26.72
CA PHE A 620 12.88 -6.90 -25.71
C PHE A 620 12.33 -5.51 -26.08
N SER A 621 12.43 -5.14 -27.36
CA SER A 621 11.86 -3.87 -27.83
C SER A 621 10.34 -3.83 -27.64
N ALA A 622 9.64 -4.91 -27.98
CA ALA A 622 8.21 -5.04 -27.72
C ALA A 622 7.89 -5.00 -26.21
N TRP A 623 8.68 -5.68 -25.38
CA TRP A 623 8.54 -5.68 -23.92
C TRP A 623 8.56 -4.26 -23.33
N ILE A 624 9.57 -3.47 -23.70
CA ILE A 624 9.72 -2.09 -23.24
C ILE A 624 8.59 -1.22 -23.77
N VAL A 625 8.28 -1.27 -25.07
CA VAL A 625 7.20 -0.46 -25.68
C VAL A 625 5.84 -0.74 -25.01
N ILE A 626 5.49 -2.01 -24.80
CA ILE A 626 4.23 -2.40 -24.14
C ILE A 626 4.20 -1.86 -22.71
N SER A 627 5.30 -2.00 -21.96
CA SER A 627 5.37 -1.48 -20.59
C SER A 627 5.21 0.05 -20.53
N ILE A 628 5.77 0.78 -21.51
CA ILE A 628 5.65 2.24 -21.61
C ILE A 628 4.20 2.61 -21.93
N ILE A 629 3.58 1.99 -22.94
CA ILE A 629 2.17 2.26 -23.28
C ILE A 629 1.27 2.06 -22.04
N TRP A 630 1.50 0.99 -21.27
CA TRP A 630 0.71 0.69 -20.09
C TRP A 630 0.95 1.71 -18.96
N VAL A 631 2.19 2.18 -18.73
CA VAL A 631 2.44 3.19 -17.68
C VAL A 631 1.85 4.56 -18.05
N TRP A 632 1.84 4.92 -19.33
CA TRP A 632 1.12 6.11 -19.81
C TRP A 632 -0.40 5.96 -19.65
N GLY A 633 -0.96 4.79 -19.96
CA GLY A 633 -2.36 4.47 -19.67
C GLY A 633 -2.67 4.56 -18.17
N THR A 634 -1.73 4.14 -17.32
CA THR A 634 -1.84 4.25 -15.86
C THR A 634 -1.87 5.69 -15.40
N MET A 635 -1.05 6.57 -15.97
CA MET A 635 -1.10 8.01 -15.69
C MET A 635 -2.46 8.61 -16.07
N LEU A 636 -3.02 8.21 -17.23
CA LEU A 636 -4.35 8.66 -17.65
C LEU A 636 -5.47 8.18 -16.71
N VAL A 637 -5.43 6.91 -16.30
CA VAL A 637 -6.41 6.32 -15.40
C VAL A 637 -6.28 6.87 -13.98
N ALA A 638 -5.08 6.86 -13.39
CA ALA A 638 -4.90 7.30 -12.01
C ALA A 638 -4.95 8.83 -11.85
N GLY A 639 -4.61 9.59 -12.90
CA GLY A 639 -4.58 11.05 -12.91
C GLY A 639 -5.87 11.71 -13.39
N PHE A 640 -6.45 11.29 -14.51
CA PHE A 640 -7.57 12.02 -15.11
C PHE A 640 -8.94 11.40 -14.80
N TYR A 641 -9.02 10.09 -14.61
CA TYR A 641 -10.30 9.43 -14.29
C TYR A 641 -10.96 9.97 -13.00
N PRO A 642 -10.24 10.24 -11.89
CA PRO A 642 -10.83 10.85 -10.70
C PRO A 642 -11.50 12.21 -10.96
N ILE A 643 -10.90 13.03 -11.84
CA ILE A 643 -11.45 14.34 -12.23
C ILE A 643 -12.76 14.16 -12.99
N ILE A 644 -12.79 13.22 -13.93
CA ILE A 644 -13.97 12.94 -14.76
C ILE A 644 -15.12 12.37 -13.91
N ASP A 645 -14.82 11.39 -13.07
CA ASP A 645 -15.80 10.72 -12.20
C ASP A 645 -16.32 11.65 -11.07
N GLY A 646 -15.46 12.57 -10.59
CA GLY A 646 -15.77 13.56 -9.55
C GLY A 646 -16.37 14.88 -10.04
N ARG A 647 -16.59 15.06 -11.36
CA ARG A 647 -16.95 16.36 -11.97
C ARG A 647 -18.15 17.07 -11.33
N GLU A 648 -19.17 16.33 -10.92
CA GLU A 648 -20.38 16.89 -10.31
C GLU A 648 -20.10 17.48 -8.93
N GLN A 649 -19.30 16.79 -8.12
CA GLN A 649 -18.89 17.25 -6.79
C GLN A 649 -17.96 18.47 -6.92
N ILE A 650 -17.05 18.46 -7.91
CA ILE A 650 -16.21 19.61 -8.23
C ILE A 650 -17.07 20.83 -8.62
N LEU A 651 -18.08 20.63 -9.47
CA LEU A 651 -19.01 21.69 -9.87
C LEU A 651 -19.85 22.19 -8.67
N GLN A 652 -20.26 21.32 -7.77
CA GLN A 652 -20.97 21.69 -6.54
C GLN A 652 -20.10 22.58 -5.65
N VAL A 653 -18.85 22.18 -5.41
CA VAL A 653 -17.89 22.97 -4.63
C VAL A 653 -17.65 24.33 -5.28
N TRP A 654 -17.44 24.36 -6.60
CA TRP A 654 -17.23 25.58 -7.36
C TRP A 654 -18.46 26.53 -7.32
N ARG A 655 -19.67 25.98 -7.46
CA ARG A 655 -20.92 26.75 -7.29
C ARG A 655 -21.08 27.25 -5.86
N GLY A 656 -20.71 26.46 -4.85
CA GLY A 656 -20.72 26.87 -3.44
C GLY A 656 -19.75 28.03 -3.17
N LEU A 657 -18.55 27.99 -3.75
CA LEU A 657 -17.57 29.08 -3.66
C LEU A 657 -18.08 30.35 -4.35
N ARG A 658 -18.69 30.24 -5.54
CA ARG A 658 -19.28 31.40 -6.26
C ARG A 658 -20.55 31.94 -5.61
N GLY A 659 -21.42 31.07 -5.11
CA GLY A 659 -22.66 31.45 -4.41
C GLY A 659 -22.40 32.10 -3.05
N GLY A 660 -21.26 31.79 -2.42
CA GLY A 660 -20.77 32.47 -1.22
C GLY A 660 -20.22 33.89 -1.47
N LEU A 661 -19.89 34.25 -2.71
CA LEU A 661 -19.52 35.62 -3.11
C LEU A 661 -20.75 36.51 -3.37
N ASN A 662 -21.91 35.92 -3.70
CA ASN A 662 -23.15 36.67 -3.94
C ASN A 662 -24.07 36.79 -2.71
N LYS A 663 -23.79 36.07 -1.61
CA LYS A 663 -24.57 36.15 -0.35
C LYS A 663 -23.97 37.12 0.68
N GLY A 664 -23.32 38.18 0.20
CA GLY A 664 -22.86 39.31 1.02
C GLY A 664 -23.87 40.44 1.19
N GLN A 665 -25.07 40.37 0.58
CA GLN A 665 -26.04 41.47 0.63
C GLN A 665 -27.50 41.10 0.98
N GLU A 666 -27.86 39.82 1.17
CA GLU A 666 -29.24 39.44 1.55
C GLU A 666 -29.26 38.35 2.61
N ALA A 667 -28.92 38.71 3.85
CA ALA A 667 -29.30 37.94 5.04
C ALA A 667 -29.34 38.84 6.29
N VAL A 668 -30.02 39.98 6.18
CA VAL A 668 -30.62 40.68 7.32
C VAL A 668 -32.06 40.93 6.95
N THR A 669 -32.93 39.96 7.27
CA THR A 669 -34.37 40.07 7.64
C THR A 669 -35.03 38.72 7.36
N GLY A 670 -35.65 38.15 8.40
CA GLY A 670 -35.95 36.73 8.48
C GLY A 670 -37.29 36.29 7.91
N LYS A 671 -37.56 34.99 8.08
CA LYS A 671 -38.83 34.50 8.60
C LYS A 671 -38.69 33.05 9.05
N VAL A 672 -39.13 32.83 10.28
CA VAL A 672 -39.41 31.54 10.91
C VAL A 672 -40.53 30.85 10.11
N SER A 673 -40.35 29.57 9.79
CA SER A 673 -41.40 28.71 9.25
C SER A 673 -41.35 27.38 10.01
N THR A 674 -42.34 27.21 10.87
CA THR A 674 -42.69 26.05 11.68
C THR A 674 -43.01 24.82 10.83
N GLY A 675 -42.75 23.64 11.40
CA GLY A 675 -42.82 22.35 10.72
C GLY A 675 -44.21 21.85 10.35
N THR A 676 -44.24 20.77 9.58
CA THR A 676 -45.43 19.91 9.42
C THR A 676 -45.00 18.48 9.13
N THR A 677 -45.57 17.59 9.92
CA THR A 677 -45.55 16.12 9.87
C THR A 677 -46.15 15.54 8.58
N THR A 678 -45.59 14.43 8.14
CA THR A 678 -46.15 13.51 7.13
C THR A 678 -47.48 12.89 7.59
N PRO A 679 -48.30 12.38 6.65
CA PRO A 679 -48.74 11.00 6.84
C PRO A 679 -48.53 10.09 5.61
N VAL A 680 -48.48 8.80 5.96
CA VAL A 680 -48.31 7.58 5.17
C VAL A 680 -49.56 7.26 4.35
N GLU A 681 -49.41 6.72 3.13
CA GLU A 681 -50.49 6.00 2.43
C GLU A 681 -50.06 4.58 2.05
N SER A 682 -50.73 3.61 2.67
CA SER A 682 -50.81 2.20 2.32
C SER A 682 -51.81 1.99 1.17
N GLY A 683 -51.48 1.11 0.23
CA GLY A 683 -52.17 1.00 -1.06
C GLY A 683 -53.52 0.28 -1.08
N ASN A 684 -54.12 0.24 -2.28
CA ASN A 684 -54.88 -0.91 -2.77
C ASN A 684 -55.07 -0.83 -4.30
N ALA A 685 -55.09 -2.00 -4.92
CA ALA A 685 -55.25 -2.18 -6.36
C ALA A 685 -56.71 -2.02 -6.82
N SER A 686 -56.93 -1.46 -8.00
CA SER A 686 -58.07 -1.77 -8.87
C SER A 686 -57.70 -1.58 -10.34
N ILE A 687 -58.14 -2.55 -11.12
CA ILE A 687 -58.04 -2.71 -12.57
C ILE A 687 -59.14 -1.86 -13.21
N GLU A 688 -58.85 -1.09 -14.27
CA GLU A 688 -59.82 -0.87 -15.36
C GLU A 688 -59.20 -0.22 -16.62
N GLU A 689 -59.85 -0.52 -17.74
CA GLU A 689 -59.40 -0.53 -19.12
C GLU A 689 -59.19 0.84 -19.78
N LYS A 690 -58.31 0.89 -20.80
CA LYS A 690 -58.28 1.94 -21.82
C LYS A 690 -58.96 1.43 -23.10
N PRO A 691 -59.87 2.19 -23.72
CA PRO A 691 -60.09 2.11 -25.15
C PRO A 691 -59.19 3.11 -25.89
N VAL A 692 -58.61 2.60 -26.98
CA VAL A 692 -57.77 3.29 -27.95
C VAL A 692 -58.63 4.18 -28.85
N LYS A 693 -58.16 5.40 -29.12
CA LYS A 693 -58.28 6.04 -30.42
C LYS A 693 -56.92 6.59 -30.83
#